data_AF-A0A948WEK9-F1
#
_entry.id   AF-A0A948WEK9-F1
#
_cell.length_a   1.000
_cell.length_b   1.000
_cell.length_c   1.000
_cell.angle_alpha   90.00
_cell.angle_beta   90.00
_cell.angle_gamma   90.00
#
_symmetry.space_group_name_H-M   'P 1'
#
loop_
_entity.id
_entity.type
_entity.pdbx_description
1 polymer ?
#
loop_
_entity_poly.entity_id
_entity_poly.type
_entity_poly.pdbx_seq_one_letter_code
_entity_poly.pdbx_strand_id
1 'polypeptide(L)'
;MKPLPALLLASLFLALQPLTLLAQSQKALEENEAAYALYSAADYKAAAEAYEALIQGYPNDLILQTALIQLGLCRFFLGEFDQALASLDKAKNGQPPLTAQQLQIVENVRPQILAAKAMALPPGDSARKGNFDEAIKAYSDFITKYPQSPELEAAIYGRALCEFQIGQFDKTVTDLQSNLQKFPSSPTIQSSQNLLALAYASQGGEILSKEGGDKAAGLDLLKKAEDILRKIITEKKDLALVNDAHFQLGEILFMSAAFSPEDQRAAIYEEAAQAYMSLIPKAEVVAMQQEKIKGFAAKKADALRARNMTLKAQLDRDNERELKKLAEISAKPDQTAAALLKLGEIFFNAGKHNESRVVISHVTPFLSTDDEKMRAGYFKALGYTVQGAAEPATKAYDAFQSSFKGKPIAENLPFAMGAMFLGRGDNETAIRYFEESLQIYPQGRLAGLTVAQKAQAQVGLRQYEDALKTFEASLANNPSPEVGVVAQFGIANIHRDTAKWDDAIVAYQLVVEKYPSTPQAAESAYWIAACTQQKGDNAAAAPLLEAFIQANSGHPLEPLALFALGNARIANGQKDEGIATLAEVVEKFPDSQPAPFTFFARAQVLAADQNAAGINELMRAFIEKYPKDDKIFFAFNSIAQNQTNAADLPGAVATWQEFTKNYPDHPNTPASIVKTAELQRAQAEKLATNYTSLNEADRATWMEAVNGSIATLEQMLAAYPQSPDVAGGLQALLAAQRLLLGSQQTDETQVESYFQQLADKTSDTGARSKILFTLAGFIAQKDKDRALAKMNEAYNAQVVYSPKDIDIYGLALIDAGKNDEAIAVFEKLAADFPIPAGVEPSAAPPNVQEAQATALFGRGRVAQAKNQTAEAGEFFKQLKSTYPWSPKGLEADYGIAQSLRAENKPDEAMPLLGAIIRAPNATAELRANSFLLYGHIMKDKAAAESDPKKQEENRASAIDFFMKIPQFYSGVPAAAAEGLWEGGQLLEMQAAASQDPAFKTQQLSRARAAYEQLTKEFSNDKFAPQAQQ
;
A
#
# COMPACT_ATOMS: atom_id res chain seq x y z
N MET A 1 20.33 -34.04 34.22
CA MET A 1 21.37 -34.01 35.28
C MET A 1 21.21 -32.65 35.97
N LYS A 2 20.75 -32.52 37.23
CA LYS A 2 21.51 -32.65 38.50
C LYS A 2 22.92 -31.99 38.46
N PRO A 3 23.33 -31.36 39.57
CA PRO A 3 23.79 -29.97 39.66
C PRO A 3 25.13 -29.74 38.94
N LEU A 4 25.25 -28.64 38.19
CA LEU A 4 26.53 -28.14 37.70
C LEU A 4 26.83 -26.64 37.97
N PRO A 5 26.36 -25.96 39.06
CA PRO A 5 26.93 -24.68 39.43
C PRO A 5 28.21 -24.77 40.29
N ALA A 6 28.63 -25.96 40.76
CA ALA A 6 29.79 -26.10 41.64
C ALA A 6 31.16 -26.00 40.92
N LEU A 7 31.21 -26.24 39.61
CA LEU A 7 32.46 -26.25 38.83
C LEU A 7 32.86 -24.90 38.24
N LEU A 8 31.96 -23.90 38.24
CA LEU A 8 32.23 -22.56 37.70
C LEU A 8 33.20 -21.74 38.57
N LEU A 9 33.60 -22.25 39.74
CA LEU A 9 34.57 -21.60 40.64
C LEU A 9 35.71 -22.47 41.14
N ALA A 10 36.01 -23.58 40.47
CA ALA A 10 37.32 -24.23 40.64
C ALA A 10 38.45 -23.41 39.98
N SER A 11 38.35 -22.08 39.98
CA SER A 11 39.34 -21.18 39.41
C SER A 11 40.52 -20.87 40.33
N LEU A 12 40.60 -21.55 41.47
CA LEU A 12 41.62 -21.36 42.47
C LEU A 12 42.37 -22.66 42.70
N PHE A 13 43.60 -22.76 42.21
CA PHE A 13 44.55 -23.70 42.78
C PHE A 13 45.49 -22.95 43.70
N LEU A 14 45.38 -23.28 44.97
CA LEU A 14 46.52 -23.28 45.85
C LEU A 14 47.51 -24.31 45.32
N ALA A 15 48.60 -23.84 44.72
CA ALA A 15 49.83 -24.60 44.72
C ALA A 15 50.34 -24.63 46.17
N LEU A 16 49.71 -25.42 47.03
CA LEU A 16 50.38 -25.84 48.24
C LEU A 16 51.48 -26.78 47.78
N GLN A 17 52.70 -26.23 47.65
CA GLN A 17 53.86 -27.03 48.06
C GLN A 17 53.47 -27.72 49.37
N PRO A 18 53.84 -29.00 49.58
CA PRO A 18 53.49 -29.72 50.79
C PRO A 18 53.71 -28.77 51.95
N LEU A 19 52.61 -28.29 52.55
CA LEU A 19 52.62 -27.33 53.65
C LEU A 19 53.64 -27.89 54.61
N THR A 20 54.76 -27.18 54.82
CA THR A 20 55.97 -27.73 55.44
C THR A 20 55.59 -28.66 56.57
N LEU A 21 55.68 -29.97 56.29
CA LEU A 21 54.97 -30.99 57.04
C LEU A 21 55.65 -31.13 58.40
N LEU A 22 55.10 -30.46 59.39
CA LEU A 22 55.40 -30.72 60.79
C LEU A 22 54.26 -31.61 61.29
N ALA A 23 54.41 -32.92 61.18
CA ALA A 23 53.60 -33.88 61.91
C ALA A 23 54.43 -34.35 63.11
N GLN A 24 53.81 -34.47 64.28
CA GLN A 24 54.50 -35.04 65.44
C GLN A 24 54.51 -36.57 65.38
N SER A 25 53.46 -37.15 64.77
CA SER A 25 53.30 -38.58 64.49
C SER A 25 53.63 -38.93 63.04
N GLN A 26 54.51 -39.92 62.84
CA GLN A 26 54.82 -40.46 61.52
C GLN A 26 53.60 -41.11 60.84
N LYS A 27 52.67 -41.68 61.63
CA LYS A 27 51.44 -42.27 61.10
C LYS A 27 50.46 -41.19 60.60
N ALA A 28 50.38 -40.06 61.29
CA ALA A 28 49.56 -38.92 60.85
C ALA A 28 50.12 -38.29 59.56
N LEU A 29 51.44 -38.32 59.38
CA LEU A 29 52.10 -37.92 58.14
C LEU A 29 51.71 -38.83 56.97
N GLU A 30 51.79 -40.16 57.14
CA GLU A 30 51.43 -41.15 56.12
C GLU A 30 49.94 -41.05 55.73
N GLU A 31 49.04 -40.91 56.72
CA GLU A 31 47.60 -40.73 56.47
C GLU A 31 47.31 -39.40 55.75
N ASN A 32 48.04 -38.33 56.08
CA ASN A 32 47.94 -37.06 55.36
C ASN A 32 48.45 -37.15 53.92
N GLU A 33 49.53 -37.89 53.66
CA GLU A 33 50.02 -38.14 52.30
C GLU A 33 49.00 -38.94 51.47
N ALA A 34 48.34 -39.93 52.07
CA ALA A 34 47.26 -40.68 51.41
C ALA A 34 46.04 -39.80 51.11
N ALA A 35 45.61 -38.96 52.05
CA ALA A 35 44.53 -38.00 51.85
C ALA A 35 44.89 -36.98 50.74
N TYR A 36 46.14 -36.50 50.72
CA TYR A 36 46.63 -35.59 49.70
C TYR A 36 46.75 -36.25 48.32
N ALA A 37 47.08 -37.54 48.25
CA ALA A 37 47.07 -38.30 47.01
C ALA A 37 45.66 -38.35 46.40
N LEU A 38 44.62 -38.55 47.22
CA LEU A 38 43.22 -38.48 46.78
C LEU A 38 42.85 -37.07 46.31
N TYR A 39 43.24 -36.04 47.06
CA TYR A 39 43.01 -34.64 46.70
C TYR A 39 43.66 -34.28 45.35
N SER A 40 44.92 -34.65 45.16
CA SER A 40 45.67 -34.40 43.93
C SER A 40 45.16 -35.22 42.73
N ALA A 41 44.48 -36.33 42.98
CA ALA A 41 43.74 -37.09 41.96
C ALA A 41 42.34 -36.51 41.65
N ALA A 42 41.98 -35.37 42.25
CA ALA A 42 40.68 -34.71 42.16
C ALA A 42 39.50 -35.54 42.70
N ASP A 43 39.75 -36.57 43.50
CA ASP A 43 38.71 -37.28 44.26
C ASP A 43 38.44 -36.54 45.57
N TYR A 44 37.85 -35.35 45.45
CA TYR A 44 37.62 -34.44 46.59
C TYR A 44 36.71 -35.03 47.65
N LYS A 45 35.83 -35.97 47.27
CA LYS A 45 34.95 -36.66 48.21
C LYS A 45 35.74 -37.62 49.09
N ALA A 46 36.49 -38.54 48.48
CA ALA A 46 37.33 -39.46 49.23
C ALA A 46 38.42 -38.72 50.03
N ALA A 47 38.98 -37.64 49.47
CA ALA A 47 39.93 -36.79 50.18
C ALA A 47 39.30 -36.10 51.39
N ALA A 48 38.08 -35.56 51.29
CA ALA A 48 37.37 -34.97 52.42
C ALA A 48 37.15 -35.99 53.54
N GLU A 49 36.67 -37.20 53.20
CA GLU A 49 36.47 -38.30 54.16
C GLU A 49 37.80 -38.69 54.85
N ALA A 50 38.90 -38.77 54.09
CA ALA A 50 40.22 -39.07 54.62
C ALA A 50 40.75 -37.96 55.55
N TYR A 51 40.57 -36.69 55.18
CA TYR A 51 40.97 -35.56 56.04
C TYR A 51 40.10 -35.45 57.30
N GLU A 52 38.80 -35.75 57.23
CA GLU A 52 37.92 -35.83 58.40
C GLU A 52 38.39 -36.93 59.37
N ALA A 53 38.73 -38.11 58.85
CA ALA A 53 39.28 -39.21 59.65
C ALA A 53 40.62 -38.82 60.30
N LEU A 54 41.51 -38.16 59.55
CA LEU A 54 42.80 -37.66 60.05
C LEU A 54 42.61 -36.64 61.19
N ILE A 55 41.68 -35.69 61.03
CA ILE A 55 41.34 -34.68 62.05
C ILE A 55 40.79 -35.34 63.32
N GLN A 56 39.96 -36.37 63.18
CA GLN A 56 39.41 -37.11 64.31
C GLN A 56 40.45 -37.98 65.02
N GLY A 57 41.35 -38.61 64.26
CA GLY A 57 42.38 -39.52 64.79
C GLY A 57 43.52 -38.80 65.50
N TYR A 58 43.85 -37.56 65.10
CA TYR A 58 45.00 -36.81 65.59
C TYR A 58 44.66 -35.36 65.99
N PRO A 59 43.73 -35.14 66.94
CA PRO A 59 43.19 -33.81 67.27
C PRO A 59 44.18 -32.86 67.98
N ASN A 60 45.38 -33.33 68.34
CA ASN A 60 46.43 -32.53 68.98
C ASN A 60 47.75 -32.54 68.20
N ASP A 61 47.80 -33.20 67.04
CA ASP A 61 49.02 -33.25 66.21
C ASP A 61 49.20 -31.93 65.45
N LEU A 62 50.45 -31.56 65.19
CA LEU A 62 50.82 -30.38 64.42
C LEU A 62 50.23 -30.39 62.98
N ILE A 63 49.85 -31.57 62.45
CA ILE A 63 49.18 -31.70 61.14
C ILE A 63 47.73 -31.20 61.14
N LEU A 64 47.07 -31.07 62.29
CA LEU A 64 45.65 -30.74 62.41
C LEU A 64 45.26 -29.51 61.58
N GLN A 65 46.06 -28.44 61.69
CA GLN A 65 45.77 -27.19 61.00
C GLN A 65 45.86 -27.33 59.48
N THR A 66 46.87 -28.07 59.01
CA THR A 66 47.02 -28.41 57.58
C THR A 66 45.85 -29.26 57.10
N ALA A 67 45.44 -30.26 57.88
CA ALA A 67 44.30 -31.12 57.55
C ALA A 67 42.98 -30.35 57.49
N LEU A 68 42.73 -29.40 58.41
CA LEU A 68 41.55 -28.53 58.40
C LEU A 68 41.51 -27.61 57.18
N ILE A 69 42.65 -27.04 56.78
CA ILE A 69 42.76 -26.23 55.56
C ILE A 69 42.43 -27.09 54.34
N GLN A 70 43.04 -28.28 54.23
CA GLN A 70 42.81 -29.19 53.10
C GLN A 70 41.37 -29.71 53.05
N LEU A 71 40.75 -30.01 54.20
CA LEU A 71 39.33 -30.35 54.27
C LEU A 71 38.45 -29.18 53.78
N GLY A 72 38.79 -27.95 54.18
CA GLY A 72 38.11 -26.75 53.68
C GLY A 72 38.16 -26.65 52.15
N LEU A 73 39.31 -26.95 51.55
CA LEU A 73 39.48 -26.97 50.09
C LEU A 73 38.69 -28.10 49.43
N CYS A 74 38.72 -29.31 49.98
CA CYS A 74 37.93 -30.43 49.46
C CYS A 74 36.43 -30.07 49.43
N ARG A 75 35.90 -29.55 50.55
CA ARG A 75 34.50 -29.11 50.67
C ARG A 75 34.16 -27.97 49.71
N PHE A 76 35.09 -27.05 49.48
CA PHE A 76 34.93 -26.01 48.48
C PHE A 76 34.73 -26.60 47.07
N PHE A 77 35.58 -27.55 46.65
CA PHE A 77 35.44 -28.21 45.34
C PHE A 77 34.19 -29.10 45.24
N LEU A 78 33.66 -29.57 46.37
CA LEU A 78 32.36 -30.27 46.44
C LEU A 78 31.15 -29.33 46.38
N GLY A 79 31.35 -28.01 46.41
CA GLY A 79 30.26 -27.00 46.45
C GLY A 79 29.65 -26.81 47.84
N GLU A 80 30.28 -27.34 48.89
CA GLU A 80 29.82 -27.29 50.29
C GLU A 80 30.35 -26.01 50.98
N PHE A 81 30.02 -24.85 50.43
CA PHE A 81 30.67 -23.58 50.75
C PHE A 81 30.63 -23.20 52.25
N ASP A 82 29.51 -23.41 52.93
CA ASP A 82 29.39 -23.10 54.36
C ASP A 82 30.27 -24.01 55.22
N GLN A 83 30.35 -25.29 54.86
CA GLN A 83 31.20 -26.26 55.56
C GLN A 83 32.68 -26.02 55.28
N ALA A 84 33.00 -25.56 54.07
CA ALA A 84 34.35 -25.14 53.71
C ALA A 84 34.82 -23.95 54.55
N LEU A 85 33.99 -22.88 54.64
CA LEU A 85 34.27 -21.72 55.49
C LEU A 85 34.41 -22.11 56.96
N ALA A 86 33.53 -22.97 57.47
CA ALA A 86 33.61 -23.46 58.85
C ALA A 86 34.91 -24.24 59.14
N SER A 87 35.42 -25.03 58.19
CA SER A 87 36.72 -25.71 58.33
C SER A 87 37.89 -24.71 58.38
N LEU A 88 37.85 -23.67 57.56
CA LEU A 88 38.87 -22.61 57.57
C LEU A 88 38.83 -21.78 58.86
N ASP A 89 37.64 -21.45 59.37
CA ASP A 89 37.47 -20.73 60.63
C ASP A 89 37.93 -21.57 61.83
N LYS A 90 37.69 -22.89 61.81
CA LYS A 90 38.25 -23.82 62.80
C LYS A 90 39.77 -23.85 62.75
N ALA A 91 40.36 -23.81 61.56
CA ALA A 91 41.82 -23.76 61.43
C ALA A 91 42.38 -22.43 61.98
N LYS A 92 41.78 -21.30 61.59
CA LYS A 92 42.23 -19.96 62.01
C LYS A 92 42.18 -19.76 63.53
N ASN A 93 41.18 -20.33 64.20
CA ASN A 93 40.94 -20.16 65.63
C ASN A 93 41.49 -21.32 66.50
N GLY A 94 42.08 -22.34 65.88
CA GLY A 94 42.56 -23.55 66.56
C GLY A 94 43.96 -23.42 67.19
N GLN A 95 44.39 -24.48 67.87
CA GLN A 95 45.76 -24.64 68.39
C GLN A 95 46.44 -25.85 67.71
N PRO A 96 47.75 -25.79 67.37
CA PRO A 96 48.61 -24.59 67.39
C PRO A 96 48.14 -23.52 66.39
N PRO A 97 48.53 -22.24 66.55
CA PRO A 97 48.15 -21.18 65.61
C PRO A 97 48.76 -21.42 64.23
N LEU A 98 48.07 -20.95 63.19
CA LEU A 98 48.57 -21.00 61.82
C LEU A 98 49.91 -20.29 61.69
N THR A 99 50.84 -20.89 60.94
CA THR A 99 52.04 -20.18 60.47
C THR A 99 51.65 -18.99 59.59
N ALA A 100 52.54 -18.00 59.44
CA ALA A 100 52.28 -16.84 58.59
C ALA A 100 51.90 -17.23 57.14
N GLN A 101 52.52 -18.29 56.61
CA GLN A 101 52.22 -18.85 55.29
C GLN A 101 50.81 -19.46 55.26
N GLN A 102 50.47 -20.33 56.22
CA GLN A 102 49.13 -20.92 56.32
C GLN A 102 48.03 -19.86 56.50
N LEU A 103 48.29 -18.83 57.30
CA LEU A 103 47.33 -17.75 57.51
C LEU A 103 47.09 -16.97 56.21
N GLN A 104 48.15 -16.65 55.46
CA GLN A 104 48.03 -16.01 54.15
C GLN A 104 47.22 -16.87 53.18
N ILE A 105 47.45 -18.19 53.16
CA ILE A 105 46.69 -19.15 52.35
C ILE A 105 45.20 -19.12 52.70
N VAL A 106 44.86 -19.21 54.00
CA VAL A 106 43.46 -19.18 54.46
C VAL A 106 42.79 -17.85 54.12
N GLU A 107 43.49 -16.73 54.32
CA GLU A 107 42.96 -15.39 54.02
C GLU A 107 42.85 -15.12 52.51
N ASN A 108 43.62 -15.80 51.66
CA ASN A 108 43.45 -15.78 50.21
C ASN A 108 42.23 -16.60 49.77
N VAL A 109 42.05 -17.80 50.33
CA VAL A 109 40.99 -18.73 49.89
C VAL A 109 39.60 -18.33 50.38
N ARG A 110 39.49 -17.78 51.59
CA ARG A 110 38.20 -17.35 52.15
C ARG A 110 37.35 -16.48 51.19
N PRO A 111 37.85 -15.36 50.64
CA PRO A 111 37.07 -14.54 49.72
C PRO A 111 36.65 -15.28 48.44
N GLN A 112 37.43 -16.27 48.00
CA GLN A 112 37.14 -17.08 46.81
C GLN A 112 35.95 -18.00 47.06
N ILE A 113 35.87 -18.62 48.24
CA ILE A 113 34.72 -19.44 48.66
C ILE A 113 33.46 -18.59 48.76
N LEU A 114 33.56 -17.37 49.32
CA LEU A 114 32.44 -16.44 49.43
C LEU A 114 31.91 -16.00 48.06
N ALA A 115 32.81 -15.63 47.15
CA ALA A 115 32.45 -15.31 45.77
C ALA A 115 31.79 -16.50 45.08
N ALA A 116 32.28 -17.72 45.34
CA ALA A 116 31.71 -18.93 44.76
C ALA A 116 30.31 -19.24 45.27
N LYS A 117 30.12 -19.12 46.59
CA LYS A 117 28.83 -19.22 47.26
C LYS A 117 27.84 -18.23 46.67
N ALA A 118 28.26 -16.99 46.41
CA ALA A 118 27.41 -15.97 45.80
C ALA A 118 27.01 -16.33 44.36
N MET A 119 27.93 -16.81 43.53
CA MET A 119 27.65 -17.18 42.13
C MET A 119 26.82 -18.46 42.00
N ALA A 120 26.86 -19.37 42.99
CA ALA A 120 26.02 -20.55 43.00
C ALA A 120 24.53 -20.24 43.25
N LEU A 121 24.22 -19.04 43.75
CA LEU A 121 22.85 -18.55 43.91
C LEU A 121 22.29 -18.02 42.58
N PRO A 122 20.96 -18.15 42.35
CA PRO A 122 20.30 -17.55 41.19
C PRO A 122 20.55 -16.03 41.11
N PRO A 123 20.67 -15.43 39.91
CA PRO A 123 20.94 -13.99 39.74
C PRO A 123 20.00 -13.04 40.49
N GLY A 124 18.74 -13.44 40.73
CA GLY A 124 17.73 -12.65 41.45
C GLY A 124 17.65 -12.94 42.97
N ASP A 125 18.51 -13.79 43.52
CA ASP A 125 18.49 -14.11 44.94
C ASP A 125 19.00 -12.94 45.79
N SER A 126 18.20 -12.52 46.77
CA SER A 126 18.52 -11.43 47.70
C SER A 126 19.83 -11.63 48.47
N ALA A 127 20.25 -12.87 48.73
CA ALA A 127 21.48 -13.19 49.46
C ALA A 127 22.74 -13.03 48.59
N ARG A 128 22.59 -12.98 47.26
CA ARG A 128 23.70 -12.91 46.30
C ARG A 128 24.55 -11.66 46.51
N LYS A 129 23.90 -10.49 46.63
CA LYS A 129 24.58 -9.21 46.86
C LYS A 129 25.36 -9.22 48.18
N GLY A 130 24.74 -9.68 49.27
CA GLY A 130 25.39 -9.74 50.58
C GLY A 130 26.64 -10.64 50.60
N ASN A 131 26.58 -11.80 49.94
CA ASN A 131 27.73 -12.70 49.84
C ASN A 131 28.86 -12.09 48.98
N PHE A 132 28.53 -11.36 47.90
CA PHE A 132 29.55 -10.62 47.13
C PHE A 132 30.16 -9.46 47.92
N ASP A 133 29.36 -8.71 48.68
CA ASP A 133 29.88 -7.63 49.54
C ASP A 133 30.85 -8.18 50.60
N GLU A 134 30.55 -9.36 51.19
CA GLU A 134 31.48 -10.03 52.10
C GLU A 134 32.77 -10.49 51.41
N ALA A 135 32.66 -11.04 50.19
CA ALA A 135 33.82 -11.43 49.39
C ALA A 135 34.70 -10.22 49.04
N ILE A 136 34.09 -9.10 48.61
CA ILE A 136 34.79 -7.84 48.27
C ILE A 136 35.56 -7.31 49.48
N LYS A 137 34.94 -7.34 50.66
CA LYS A 137 35.61 -6.95 51.91
C LYS A 137 36.81 -7.84 52.20
N ALA A 138 36.63 -9.16 52.16
CA ALA A 138 37.70 -10.11 52.42
C ALA A 138 38.84 -10.03 51.39
N TYR A 139 38.55 -9.80 50.11
CA TYR A 139 39.57 -9.53 49.10
C TYR A 139 40.31 -8.21 49.38
N SER A 140 39.59 -7.15 49.77
CA SER A 140 40.20 -5.86 50.10
C SER A 140 41.15 -5.95 51.29
N ASP A 141 40.77 -6.70 52.31
CA ASP A 141 41.60 -6.98 53.48
C ASP A 141 42.88 -7.74 53.06
N PHE A 142 42.76 -8.76 52.21
CA PHE A 142 43.89 -9.52 51.68
C PHE A 142 44.85 -8.65 50.86
N ILE A 143 44.33 -7.88 49.90
CA ILE A 143 45.10 -6.99 49.01
C ILE A 143 45.90 -5.97 49.83
N THR A 144 45.28 -5.41 50.89
CA THR A 144 45.91 -4.42 51.77
C THR A 144 47.00 -5.05 52.64
N LYS A 145 46.72 -6.23 53.19
CA LYS A 145 47.62 -6.92 54.14
C LYS A 145 48.80 -7.61 53.45
N TYR A 146 48.63 -8.06 52.21
CA TYR A 146 49.64 -8.84 51.47
C TYR A 146 50.00 -8.24 50.09
N PRO A 147 50.53 -7.00 50.02
CA PRO A 147 50.80 -6.31 48.76
C PRO A 147 51.96 -6.88 47.93
N GLN A 148 52.67 -7.89 48.43
CA GLN A 148 53.76 -8.59 47.74
C GLN A 148 53.43 -10.09 47.53
N SER A 149 52.18 -10.49 47.79
CA SER A 149 51.73 -11.87 47.60
C SER A 149 51.80 -12.27 46.13
N PRO A 150 52.26 -13.50 45.81
CA PRO A 150 52.17 -14.02 44.45
C PRO A 150 50.72 -14.19 43.96
N GLU A 151 49.74 -14.20 44.87
CA GLU A 151 48.31 -14.27 44.60
C GLU A 151 47.65 -12.89 44.42
N LEU A 152 48.40 -11.79 44.51
CA LEU A 152 47.86 -10.43 44.45
C LEU A 152 47.07 -10.14 43.16
N GLU A 153 47.57 -10.59 42.00
CA GLU A 153 46.88 -10.43 40.71
C GLU A 153 45.49 -11.09 40.74
N ALA A 154 45.43 -12.32 41.27
CA ALA A 154 44.20 -13.11 41.35
C ALA A 154 43.22 -12.52 42.37
N ALA A 155 43.72 -11.96 43.48
CA ALA A 155 42.90 -11.30 44.48
C ALA A 155 42.27 -10.00 43.96
N ILE A 156 43.02 -9.16 43.24
CA ILE A 156 42.50 -7.95 42.59
C ILE A 156 41.45 -8.32 41.54
N TYR A 157 41.73 -9.32 40.69
CA TYR A 157 40.76 -9.82 39.72
C TYR A 157 39.49 -10.39 40.39
N GLY A 158 39.64 -11.16 41.47
CA GLY A 158 38.52 -11.73 42.22
C GLY A 158 37.62 -10.66 42.84
N ARG A 159 38.21 -9.57 43.36
CA ARG A 159 37.45 -8.41 43.85
C ARG A 159 36.70 -7.73 42.71
N ALA A 160 37.38 -7.40 41.62
CA ALA A 160 36.78 -6.78 40.45
C ALA A 160 35.62 -7.61 39.86
N LEU A 161 35.76 -8.94 39.83
CA LEU A 161 34.69 -9.84 39.41
C LEU A 161 33.47 -9.76 40.32
N CYS A 162 33.67 -9.70 41.65
CA CYS A 162 32.57 -9.54 42.59
C CYS A 162 31.89 -8.17 42.43
N GLU A 163 32.68 -7.10 42.28
CA GLU A 163 32.19 -5.73 42.03
C GLU A 163 31.36 -5.66 40.75
N PHE A 164 31.80 -6.31 39.67
CA PHE A 164 31.07 -6.42 38.42
C PHE A 164 29.72 -7.10 38.60
N GLN A 165 29.68 -8.22 39.34
CA GLN A 165 28.43 -8.98 39.57
C GLN A 165 27.37 -8.21 40.36
N ILE A 166 27.76 -7.17 41.10
CA ILE A 166 26.84 -6.29 41.84
C ILE A 166 26.67 -4.90 41.20
N GLY A 167 27.12 -4.72 39.95
CA GLY A 167 26.95 -3.49 39.17
C GLY A 167 27.87 -2.33 39.56
N GLN A 168 28.96 -2.57 40.30
CA GLN A 168 29.94 -1.55 40.67
C GLN A 168 31.00 -1.40 39.56
N PHE A 169 30.58 -0.97 38.37
CA PHE A 169 31.43 -0.94 37.18
C PHE A 169 32.62 0.02 37.29
N ASP A 170 32.46 1.19 37.94
CA ASP A 170 33.56 2.15 38.14
C ASP A 170 34.74 1.55 38.94
N LYS A 171 34.41 0.81 40.00
CA LYS A 171 35.43 0.13 40.83
C LYS A 171 36.05 -1.04 40.09
N THR A 172 35.23 -1.81 39.37
CA THR A 172 35.69 -2.90 38.49
C THR A 172 36.73 -2.39 37.50
N VAL A 173 36.45 -1.28 36.81
CA VAL A 173 37.38 -0.65 35.86
C VAL A 173 38.68 -0.25 36.56
N THR A 174 38.58 0.40 37.72
CA THR A 174 39.73 0.86 38.51
C THR A 174 40.65 -0.30 38.89
N ASP A 175 40.09 -1.39 39.41
CA ASP A 175 40.85 -2.57 39.83
C ASP A 175 41.51 -3.27 38.65
N LEU A 176 40.77 -3.45 37.56
CA LEU A 176 41.31 -4.14 36.38
C LEU A 176 42.39 -3.32 35.70
N GLN A 177 42.25 -1.99 35.58
CA GLN A 177 43.32 -1.13 35.11
C GLN A 177 44.57 -1.23 36.00
N SER A 178 44.40 -1.23 37.33
CA SER A 178 45.52 -1.46 38.24
C SER A 178 46.16 -2.82 38.03
N ASN A 179 45.36 -3.86 37.75
CA ASN A 179 45.87 -5.21 37.52
C ASN A 179 46.69 -5.27 36.22
N LEU A 180 46.19 -4.68 35.14
CA LEU A 180 46.89 -4.57 33.85
C LEU A 180 48.20 -3.79 33.96
N GLN A 181 48.25 -2.76 34.81
CA GLN A 181 49.46 -1.97 35.04
C GLN A 181 50.51 -2.72 35.86
N LYS A 182 50.09 -3.44 36.92
CA LYS A 182 51.00 -4.16 37.83
C LYS A 182 51.51 -5.48 37.26
N PHE A 183 50.71 -6.17 36.44
CA PHE A 183 51.01 -7.51 35.94
C PHE A 183 50.93 -7.63 34.40
N PRO A 184 51.57 -6.74 33.62
CA PRO A 184 51.37 -6.64 32.17
C PRO A 184 51.81 -7.90 31.38
N SER A 185 52.69 -8.71 31.96
CA SER A 185 53.22 -9.94 31.34
C SER A 185 52.64 -11.23 31.93
N SER A 186 51.63 -11.14 32.80
CA SER A 186 51.04 -12.33 33.40
C SER A 186 50.33 -13.20 32.34
N PRO A 187 50.47 -14.54 32.37
CA PRO A 187 49.79 -15.39 31.41
C PRO A 187 48.28 -15.56 31.66
N THR A 188 47.73 -14.92 32.71
CA THR A 188 46.28 -14.82 32.99
C THR A 188 45.71 -13.42 32.76
N ILE A 189 46.55 -12.46 32.34
CA ILE A 189 46.16 -11.05 32.27
C ILE A 189 45.01 -10.78 31.29
N GLN A 190 44.83 -11.64 30.27
CA GLN A 190 43.74 -11.50 29.31
C GLN A 190 42.35 -11.69 29.95
N SER A 191 42.23 -12.42 31.07
CA SER A 191 40.97 -12.48 31.82
C SER A 191 40.61 -11.11 32.41
N SER A 192 41.59 -10.35 32.89
CA SER A 192 41.38 -8.97 33.37
C SER A 192 41.01 -8.03 32.21
N GLN A 193 41.62 -8.21 31.04
CA GLN A 193 41.26 -7.44 29.83
C GLN A 193 39.80 -7.72 29.43
N ASN A 194 39.39 -8.98 29.39
CA ASN A 194 38.04 -9.38 29.02
C ASN A 194 36.98 -8.80 29.97
N LEU A 195 37.20 -8.92 31.29
CA LEU A 195 36.27 -8.33 32.26
C LEU A 195 36.26 -6.79 32.19
N LEU A 196 37.38 -6.16 31.86
CA LEU A 196 37.45 -4.70 31.67
C LEU A 196 36.63 -4.27 30.44
N ALA A 197 36.70 -5.03 29.35
CA ALA A 197 35.86 -4.79 28.18
C ALA A 197 34.37 -4.90 28.53
N LEU A 198 33.98 -5.94 29.29
CA LEU A 198 32.59 -6.09 29.75
C LEU A 198 32.14 -4.95 30.68
N ALA A 199 33.02 -4.46 31.56
CA ALA A 199 32.73 -3.34 32.44
C ALA A 199 32.50 -2.04 31.65
N TYR A 200 33.37 -1.72 30.68
CA TYR A 200 33.17 -0.58 29.79
C TYR A 200 31.90 -0.71 28.94
N ALA A 201 31.63 -1.90 28.40
CA ALA A 201 30.41 -2.15 27.64
C ALA A 201 29.15 -1.93 28.48
N SER A 202 29.17 -2.36 29.75
CA SER A 202 28.05 -2.18 30.69
C SER A 202 27.83 -0.70 31.02
N GLN A 203 28.89 0.05 31.33
CA GLN A 203 28.80 1.51 31.55
C GLN A 203 28.30 2.26 30.32
N GLY A 204 28.82 1.91 29.13
CA GLY A 204 28.38 2.52 27.87
C GLY A 204 26.90 2.26 27.60
N GLY A 205 26.44 1.02 27.81
CA GLY A 205 25.03 0.64 27.67
C GLY A 205 24.09 1.37 28.64
N GLU A 206 24.48 1.53 29.90
CA GLU A 206 23.71 2.29 30.90
C GLU A 206 23.56 3.77 30.51
N ILE A 207 24.61 4.38 29.97
CA ILE A 207 24.57 5.77 29.50
C ILE A 207 23.66 5.89 28.27
N LEU A 208 23.79 4.97 27.30
CA LEU A 208 23.05 5.01 26.04
C LEU A 208 21.55 4.75 26.22
N SER A 209 21.18 3.92 27.19
CA SER A 209 19.77 3.59 27.48
C SER A 209 19.04 4.67 28.30
N LYS A 210 19.75 5.59 28.93
CA LYS A 210 19.16 6.67 29.73
C LYS A 210 18.63 7.80 28.84
N GLU A 211 17.39 8.23 29.08
CA GLU A 211 16.81 9.38 28.42
C GLU A 211 17.63 10.66 28.71
N GLY A 212 18.03 11.38 27.66
CA GLY A 212 18.94 12.52 27.76
C GLY A 212 20.40 12.16 28.10
N GLY A 213 20.78 10.89 28.05
CA GLY A 213 22.17 10.45 28.28
C GLY A 213 23.15 10.96 27.22
N ASP A 214 24.41 11.14 27.62
CA ASP A 214 25.49 11.55 26.71
C ASP A 214 25.88 10.39 25.78
N LYS A 215 25.29 10.39 24.58
CA LYS A 215 25.51 9.35 23.58
C LYS A 215 26.97 9.23 23.15
N ALA A 216 27.71 10.34 23.10
CA ALA A 216 29.10 10.32 22.69
C ALA A 216 29.96 9.60 23.75
N ALA A 217 29.76 9.95 25.03
CA ALA A 217 30.44 9.28 26.13
C ALA A 217 30.11 7.78 26.20
N GLY A 218 28.85 7.41 25.93
CA GLY A 218 28.41 6.02 25.86
C GLY A 218 29.13 5.23 24.75
N LEU A 219 29.16 5.77 23.52
CA LEU A 219 29.83 5.16 22.37
C LEU A 219 31.36 5.06 22.57
N ASP A 220 32.00 6.05 23.21
CA ASP A 220 33.43 6.01 23.53
C ASP A 220 33.80 4.84 24.46
N LEU A 221 32.93 4.52 25.42
CA LEU A 221 33.12 3.37 26.30
C LEU A 221 32.95 2.04 25.54
N LEU A 222 31.96 1.95 24.66
CA LEU A 222 31.81 0.78 23.78
C LEU A 222 33.04 0.59 22.89
N LYS A 223 33.63 1.69 22.39
CA LYS A 223 34.84 1.65 21.59
C LYS A 223 36.05 1.14 22.37
N LYS A 224 36.22 1.57 23.63
CA LYS A 224 37.26 1.02 24.52
C LYS A 224 37.10 -0.49 24.74
N ALA A 225 35.86 -0.95 24.92
CA ALA A 225 35.57 -2.38 25.07
C ALA A 225 35.93 -3.14 23.78
N GLU A 226 35.52 -2.63 22.62
CA GLU A 226 35.81 -3.17 21.30
C GLU A 226 37.33 -3.34 21.08
N ASP A 227 38.12 -2.30 21.33
CA ASP A 227 39.57 -2.31 21.12
C ASP A 227 40.27 -3.37 21.98
N ILE A 228 39.80 -3.57 23.22
CA ILE A 228 40.32 -4.61 24.11
C ILE A 228 39.99 -6.01 23.58
N LEU A 229 38.75 -6.26 23.13
CA LEU A 229 38.35 -7.55 22.60
C LEU A 229 39.09 -7.89 21.30
N ARG A 230 39.26 -6.92 20.39
CA ARG A 230 40.06 -7.10 19.17
C ARG A 230 41.50 -7.45 19.48
N LYS A 231 42.08 -6.86 20.53
CA LYS A 231 43.42 -7.22 20.99
C LYS A 231 43.49 -8.68 21.45
N ILE A 232 42.52 -9.14 22.25
CA ILE A 232 42.44 -10.54 22.68
C ILE A 232 42.35 -11.48 21.47
N ILE A 233 41.46 -11.18 20.52
CA ILE A 233 41.24 -11.94 19.29
C ILE A 233 42.52 -12.02 18.44
N THR A 234 43.25 -10.91 18.31
CA THR A 234 44.46 -10.83 17.49
C THR A 234 45.63 -11.57 18.12
N GLU A 235 45.78 -11.50 19.43
CA GLU A 235 46.90 -12.15 20.15
C GLU A 235 46.78 -13.68 20.19
N LYS A 236 45.55 -14.23 20.12
CA LYS A 236 45.25 -15.69 20.08
C LYS A 236 45.95 -16.52 21.16
N LYS A 237 46.27 -15.93 22.32
CA LYS A 237 46.96 -16.61 23.43
C LYS A 237 46.07 -17.63 24.15
N ASP A 238 44.76 -17.36 24.20
CA ASP A 238 43.75 -18.21 24.82
C ASP A 238 42.58 -18.45 23.87
N LEU A 239 42.51 -19.65 23.28
CA LEU A 239 41.50 -20.00 22.27
C LEU A 239 40.06 -19.93 22.81
N ALA A 240 39.86 -20.26 24.08
CA ALA A 240 38.54 -20.17 24.72
C ALA A 240 38.07 -18.72 24.81
N LEU A 241 38.99 -17.86 25.24
CA LEU A 241 38.73 -16.43 25.38
C LEU A 241 38.56 -15.76 24.02
N VAL A 242 39.24 -16.21 22.97
CA VAL A 242 39.04 -15.71 21.60
C VAL A 242 37.62 -15.95 21.13
N ASN A 243 37.06 -17.14 21.37
CA ASN A 243 35.68 -17.46 20.97
C ASN A 243 34.67 -16.60 21.75
N ASP A 244 34.86 -16.47 23.07
CA ASP A 244 34.03 -15.58 23.91
C ASP A 244 34.16 -14.12 23.48
N ALA A 245 35.38 -13.66 23.14
CA ALA A 245 35.64 -12.29 22.72
C ALA A 245 34.98 -11.97 21.37
N HIS A 246 34.93 -12.92 20.44
CA HIS A 246 34.17 -12.76 19.20
C HIS A 246 32.67 -12.57 19.47
N PHE A 247 32.10 -13.36 20.39
CA PHE A 247 30.69 -13.22 20.76
C PHE A 247 30.40 -11.86 21.39
N GLN A 248 31.23 -11.45 22.36
CA GLN A 248 31.09 -10.16 23.04
C GLN A 248 31.30 -8.98 22.10
N LEU A 249 32.27 -9.10 21.17
CA LEU A 249 32.51 -8.09 20.14
C LEU A 249 31.27 -7.92 19.26
N GLY A 250 30.63 -9.03 18.87
CA GLY A 250 29.37 -9.02 18.14
C GLY A 250 28.25 -8.28 18.90
N GLU A 251 28.05 -8.57 20.19
CA GLU A 251 27.04 -7.89 21.02
C GLU A 251 27.32 -6.39 21.16
N ILE A 252 28.58 -6.01 21.39
CA ILE A 252 28.98 -4.61 21.56
C ILE A 252 28.78 -3.84 20.25
N LEU A 253 29.24 -4.38 19.12
CA LEU A 253 29.06 -3.74 17.82
C LEU A 253 27.57 -3.63 17.45
N PHE A 254 26.78 -4.67 17.71
CA PHE A 254 25.33 -4.62 17.51
C PHE A 254 24.67 -3.50 18.33
N MET A 255 25.05 -3.37 19.61
CA MET A 255 24.58 -2.29 20.47
C MET A 255 25.04 -0.92 19.96
N SER A 256 26.31 -0.76 19.58
CA SER A 256 26.85 0.48 19.00
C SER A 256 26.05 0.93 17.78
N ALA A 257 25.74 0.00 16.86
CA ALA A 257 24.97 0.31 15.65
C ALA A 257 23.58 0.90 15.96
N ALA A 258 22.92 0.45 17.03
CA ALA A 258 21.60 0.95 17.42
C ALA A 258 21.60 2.43 17.85
N PHE A 259 22.74 2.93 18.34
CA PHE A 259 22.88 4.31 18.82
C PHE A 259 23.71 5.22 17.90
N SER A 260 24.34 4.66 16.87
CA SER A 260 25.11 5.41 15.86
C SER A 260 24.23 6.14 14.84
N PRO A 261 24.79 7.18 14.18
CA PRO A 261 24.20 7.81 13.00
C PRO A 261 23.84 6.80 11.91
N GLU A 262 22.75 7.03 11.17
CA GLU A 262 22.16 6.09 10.21
C GLU A 262 23.14 5.66 9.11
N ASP A 263 23.95 6.59 8.61
CA ASP A 263 24.96 6.40 7.58
C ASP A 263 26.11 5.47 8.01
N GLN A 264 26.31 5.27 9.32
CA GLN A 264 27.38 4.43 9.87
C GLN A 264 26.90 3.03 10.27
N ARG A 265 25.59 2.82 10.43
CA ARG A 265 25.05 1.57 11.01
C ARG A 265 25.37 0.34 10.19
N ALA A 266 25.31 0.45 8.87
CA ALA A 266 25.52 -0.68 7.95
C ALA A 266 26.91 -1.31 8.10
N ALA A 267 27.96 -0.47 8.19
CA ALA A 267 29.33 -0.93 8.38
C ALA A 267 29.49 -1.63 9.74
N ILE A 268 28.94 -1.04 10.81
CA ILE A 268 29.03 -1.61 12.15
C ILE A 268 28.29 -2.96 12.22
N TYR A 269 27.13 -3.09 11.56
CA TYR A 269 26.41 -4.37 11.46
C TYR A 269 27.20 -5.43 10.71
N GLU A 270 27.94 -5.07 9.66
CA GLU A 270 28.79 -6.01 8.93
C GLU A 270 29.94 -6.52 9.80
N GLU A 271 30.58 -5.64 10.58
CA GLU A 271 31.60 -6.03 11.55
C GLU A 271 31.04 -6.92 12.66
N ALA A 272 29.83 -6.61 13.17
CA ALA A 272 29.14 -7.43 14.16
C ALA A 272 28.83 -8.83 13.60
N ALA A 273 28.34 -8.90 12.36
CA ALA A 273 28.07 -10.15 11.66
C ALA A 273 29.34 -10.99 11.51
N GLN A 274 30.46 -10.37 11.10
CA GLN A 274 31.74 -11.05 10.96
C GLN A 274 32.25 -11.59 12.31
N ALA A 275 32.06 -10.83 13.39
CA ALA A 275 32.42 -11.28 14.73
C ALA A 275 31.62 -12.55 15.11
N TYR A 276 30.31 -12.59 14.86
CA TYR A 276 29.48 -13.78 15.12
C TYR A 276 29.83 -14.96 14.21
N MET A 277 30.10 -14.72 12.93
CA MET A 277 30.51 -15.77 11.98
C MET A 277 31.89 -16.37 12.30
N SER A 278 32.69 -15.68 13.12
CA SER A 278 34.02 -16.16 13.54
C SER A 278 33.96 -17.11 14.75
N LEU A 279 32.78 -17.33 15.35
CA LEU A 279 32.63 -18.33 16.39
C LEU A 279 32.74 -19.73 15.79
N ILE A 280 33.43 -20.61 16.53
CA ILE A 280 33.51 -22.03 16.24
C ILE A 280 32.74 -22.85 17.27
N PRO A 281 32.20 -24.02 16.91
CA PRO A 281 31.43 -24.86 17.82
C PRO A 281 32.22 -25.24 19.08
N LYS A 282 31.53 -25.34 20.23
CA LYS A 282 32.18 -25.69 21.51
C LYS A 282 32.98 -26.99 21.41
N ALA A 283 32.46 -27.99 20.69
CA ALA A 283 33.13 -29.27 20.51
C ALA A 283 34.52 -29.13 19.86
N GLU A 284 34.67 -28.20 18.91
CA GLU A 284 35.96 -27.92 18.24
C GLU A 284 36.92 -27.19 19.17
N VAL A 285 36.44 -26.19 19.93
CA VAL A 285 37.23 -25.49 20.96
C VAL A 285 37.76 -26.49 22.00
N VAL A 286 36.89 -27.39 22.48
CA VAL A 286 37.23 -28.48 23.42
C VAL A 286 38.29 -29.40 22.82
N ALA A 287 38.13 -29.83 21.56
CA ALA A 287 39.09 -30.71 20.89
C ALA A 287 40.47 -30.07 20.74
N MET A 288 40.53 -28.80 20.33
CA MET A 288 41.80 -28.06 20.23
C MET A 288 42.48 -27.92 21.59
N GLN A 289 41.70 -27.65 22.65
CA GLN A 289 42.23 -27.51 24.00
C GLN A 289 42.74 -28.85 24.54
N GLN A 290 42.03 -29.95 24.30
CA GLN A 290 42.49 -31.30 24.63
C GLN A 290 43.80 -31.65 23.91
N GLU A 291 43.94 -31.28 22.65
CA GLU A 291 45.17 -31.53 21.89
C GLU A 291 46.37 -30.76 22.45
N LYS A 292 46.15 -29.50 22.84
CA LYS A 292 47.17 -28.69 23.55
C LYS A 292 47.62 -29.35 24.85
N ILE A 293 46.69 -29.92 25.61
CA ILE A 293 46.95 -30.63 26.88
C ILE A 293 47.78 -31.90 26.65
N LYS A 294 47.46 -32.71 25.63
CA LYS A 294 48.23 -33.93 25.30
C LYS A 294 49.72 -33.65 25.08
N GLY A 295 50.05 -32.50 24.49
CA GLY A 295 51.44 -32.09 24.24
C GLY A 295 52.30 -31.91 25.49
N PHE A 296 51.71 -31.72 26.68
CA PHE A 296 52.48 -31.55 27.91
C PHE A 296 53.17 -32.83 28.38
N ALA A 297 52.60 -34.02 28.13
CA ALA A 297 53.20 -35.28 28.57
C ALA A 297 54.61 -35.48 27.98
N ALA A 298 54.76 -35.23 26.67
CA ALA A 298 56.06 -35.31 25.99
C ALA A 298 57.06 -34.26 26.52
N LYS A 299 56.63 -33.00 26.65
CA LYS A 299 57.47 -31.90 27.18
C LYS A 299 57.99 -32.19 28.59
N LYS A 300 57.13 -32.75 29.45
CA LYS A 300 57.50 -33.14 30.82
C LYS A 300 58.51 -34.30 30.82
N ALA A 301 58.32 -35.29 29.95
CA ALA A 301 59.26 -36.40 29.78
C ALA A 301 60.65 -35.90 29.33
N ASP A 302 60.70 -34.94 28.41
CA ASP A 302 61.96 -34.33 27.96
C ASP A 302 62.63 -33.51 29.07
N ALA A 303 61.87 -32.73 29.84
CA ALA A 303 62.40 -32.01 31.01
C ALA A 303 62.97 -32.96 32.07
N LEU A 304 62.32 -34.11 32.30
CA LEU A 304 62.81 -35.17 33.19
C LEU A 304 64.09 -35.82 32.66
N ARG A 305 64.16 -36.14 31.37
CA ARG A 305 65.39 -36.68 30.72
C ARG A 305 66.55 -35.69 30.84
N ALA A 306 66.28 -34.40 30.74
CA ALA A 306 67.25 -33.31 30.91
C ALA A 306 67.56 -32.99 32.38
N ARG A 307 66.96 -33.69 33.36
CA ARG A 307 67.06 -33.41 34.81
C ARG A 307 66.69 -31.98 35.20
N ASN A 308 65.88 -31.29 34.39
CA ASN A 308 65.44 -29.92 34.67
C ASN A 308 64.14 -29.94 35.48
N MET A 309 64.28 -30.13 36.80
CA MET A 309 63.14 -30.23 37.73
C MET A 309 62.34 -28.92 37.83
N THR A 310 63.00 -27.77 37.65
CA THR A 310 62.34 -26.46 37.63
C THR A 310 61.40 -26.33 36.44
N LEU A 311 61.86 -26.72 35.24
CA LEU A 311 61.04 -26.73 34.02
C LEU A 311 59.91 -27.75 34.12
N LYS A 312 60.15 -28.94 34.68
CA LYS A 312 59.10 -29.94 34.91
C LYS A 312 58.00 -29.39 35.82
N ALA A 313 58.36 -28.76 36.94
CA ALA A 313 57.41 -28.14 37.86
C ALA A 313 56.65 -26.97 37.21
N GLN A 314 57.29 -26.20 36.32
CA GLN A 314 56.61 -25.19 35.52
C GLN A 314 55.61 -25.80 34.54
N LEU A 315 56.01 -26.83 33.79
CA LEU A 315 55.13 -27.55 32.85
C LEU A 315 53.96 -28.23 33.54
N ASP A 316 54.11 -28.66 34.80
CA ASP A 316 52.99 -29.16 35.60
C ASP A 316 51.95 -28.07 35.85
N ARG A 317 52.38 -26.90 36.34
CA ARG A 317 51.50 -25.74 36.57
C ARG A 317 50.84 -25.25 35.29
N ASP A 318 51.58 -25.23 34.18
CA ASP A 318 51.06 -24.82 32.88
C ASP A 318 50.02 -25.84 32.37
N ASN A 319 50.29 -27.14 32.47
CA ASN A 319 49.33 -28.18 32.08
C ASN A 319 48.05 -28.14 32.92
N GLU A 320 48.18 -27.93 34.22
CA GLU A 320 47.06 -27.79 35.15
C GLU A 320 46.18 -26.58 34.78
N ARG A 321 46.80 -25.46 34.41
CA ARG A 321 46.10 -24.28 33.90
C ARG A 321 45.31 -24.58 32.63
N GLU A 322 45.89 -25.33 31.70
CA GLU A 322 45.22 -25.70 30.45
C GLU A 322 44.10 -26.72 30.68
N LEU A 323 44.25 -27.66 31.61
CA LEU A 323 43.19 -28.58 32.06
C LEU A 323 42.01 -27.84 32.70
N LYS A 324 42.29 -26.81 33.49
CA LYS A 324 41.26 -25.94 34.06
C LYS A 324 40.47 -25.21 32.98
N LYS A 325 41.15 -24.61 31.99
CA LYS A 325 40.47 -23.99 30.83
C LYS A 325 39.57 -24.99 30.12
N LEU A 326 40.02 -26.23 29.94
CA LEU A 326 39.19 -27.29 29.34
C LEU A 326 37.91 -27.54 30.13
N ALA A 327 38.00 -27.60 31.47
CA ALA A 327 36.82 -27.76 32.33
C ALA A 327 35.85 -26.57 32.21
N GLU A 328 36.38 -25.34 32.22
CA GLU A 328 35.60 -24.10 32.05
C GLU A 328 34.87 -24.07 30.71
N ILE A 329 35.56 -24.35 29.59
CA ILE A 329 34.98 -24.42 28.25
C ILE A 329 33.88 -25.48 28.20
N SER A 330 34.16 -26.66 28.75
CA SER A 330 33.22 -27.81 28.69
C SER A 330 31.92 -27.51 29.43
N ALA A 331 31.99 -26.78 30.54
CA ALA A 331 30.86 -26.39 31.37
C ALA A 331 30.00 -25.27 30.75
N LYS A 332 30.57 -24.41 29.89
CA LYS A 332 29.83 -23.34 29.22
C LYS A 332 28.83 -23.90 28.19
N PRO A 333 27.65 -23.27 28.02
CA PRO A 333 26.76 -23.58 26.91
C PRO A 333 27.45 -23.25 25.59
N ASP A 334 27.08 -23.98 24.54
CA ASP A 334 27.54 -23.64 23.19
C ASP A 334 26.81 -22.37 22.71
N GLN A 335 27.58 -21.34 22.34
CA GLN A 335 27.04 -20.05 21.93
C GLN A 335 26.77 -19.96 20.42
N THR A 336 27.12 -20.96 19.62
CA THR A 336 26.96 -20.90 18.15
C THR A 336 25.51 -20.69 17.74
N ALA A 337 24.55 -21.33 18.42
CA ALA A 337 23.13 -21.13 18.12
C ALA A 337 22.65 -19.70 18.46
N ALA A 338 23.05 -19.17 19.63
CA ALA A 338 22.75 -17.81 20.01
C ALA A 338 23.40 -16.79 19.04
N ALA A 339 24.64 -17.03 18.62
CA ALA A 339 25.36 -16.20 17.66
C ALA A 339 24.68 -16.18 16.28
N LEU A 340 24.23 -17.33 15.78
CA LEU A 340 23.48 -17.40 14.52
C LEU A 340 22.11 -16.70 14.63
N LEU A 341 21.42 -16.80 15.77
CA LEU A 341 20.20 -16.03 15.99
C LEU A 341 20.49 -14.52 15.90
N LYS A 342 21.51 -14.04 16.60
CA LYS A 342 21.96 -12.63 16.57
C LYS A 342 22.39 -12.18 15.18
N LEU A 343 23.06 -13.03 14.42
CA LEU A 343 23.37 -12.78 13.01
C LEU A 343 22.09 -12.58 12.18
N GLY A 344 21.06 -13.37 12.45
CA GLY A 344 19.72 -13.18 11.89
C GLY A 344 19.09 -11.82 12.22
N GLU A 345 19.20 -11.38 13.48
CA GLU A 345 18.72 -10.04 13.93
C GLU A 345 19.49 -8.91 13.23
N ILE A 346 20.82 -9.05 13.11
CA ILE A 346 21.69 -8.10 12.40
C ILE A 346 21.27 -7.97 10.94
N PHE A 347 21.11 -9.10 10.23
CA PHE A 347 20.68 -9.06 8.85
C PHE A 347 19.31 -8.41 8.70
N PHE A 348 18.38 -8.64 9.64
CA PHE A 348 17.09 -7.96 9.61
C PHE A 348 17.25 -6.44 9.73
N ASN A 349 18.00 -5.97 10.73
CA ASN A 349 18.22 -4.54 10.97
C ASN A 349 19.04 -3.85 9.87
N ALA A 350 19.85 -4.61 9.13
CA ALA A 350 20.58 -4.14 7.96
C ALA A 350 19.73 -4.16 6.66
N GLY A 351 18.43 -4.48 6.73
CA GLY A 351 17.53 -4.58 5.56
C GLY A 351 17.71 -5.86 4.72
N LYS A 352 18.61 -6.76 5.13
CA LYS A 352 18.89 -8.06 4.48
C LYS A 352 17.90 -9.13 4.95
N HIS A 353 16.61 -8.91 4.68
CA HIS A 353 15.51 -9.71 5.23
C HIS A 353 15.51 -11.18 4.75
N ASN A 354 16.04 -11.47 3.55
CA ASN A 354 16.14 -12.85 3.05
C ASN A 354 17.18 -13.64 3.85
N GLU A 355 18.37 -13.07 3.99
CA GLU A 355 19.50 -13.63 4.71
C GLU A 355 19.15 -13.85 6.19
N SER A 356 18.48 -12.87 6.79
CA SER A 356 17.93 -12.97 8.14
C SER A 356 17.06 -14.23 8.29
N ARG A 357 16.07 -14.41 7.42
CA ARG A 357 15.15 -15.56 7.51
C ARG A 357 15.83 -16.90 7.23
N VAL A 358 16.81 -16.94 6.32
CA VAL A 358 17.58 -18.15 6.03
C VAL A 358 18.35 -18.59 7.28
N VAL A 359 19.10 -17.68 7.89
CA VAL A 359 19.87 -17.97 9.10
C VAL A 359 18.95 -18.33 10.27
N ILE A 360 17.89 -17.55 10.50
CA ILE A 360 16.92 -17.81 11.58
C ILE A 360 16.25 -19.18 11.40
N SER A 361 15.83 -19.52 10.18
CA SER A 361 15.18 -20.82 9.92
C SER A 361 16.16 -21.98 10.09
N HIS A 362 17.43 -21.79 9.73
CA HIS A 362 18.48 -22.79 9.93
C HIS A 362 18.76 -23.04 11.42
N VAL A 363 18.84 -21.98 12.23
CA VAL A 363 19.20 -22.10 13.65
C VAL A 363 18.04 -22.51 14.55
N THR A 364 16.78 -22.25 14.15
CA THR A 364 15.57 -22.50 14.96
C THR A 364 15.53 -23.88 15.65
N PRO A 365 15.87 -25.02 15.00
CA PRO A 365 15.83 -26.34 15.64
C PRO A 365 16.84 -26.52 16.79
N PHE A 366 17.86 -25.66 16.87
CA PHE A 366 18.93 -25.72 17.87
C PHE A 366 18.72 -24.75 19.03
N LEU A 367 17.70 -23.89 18.96
CA LEU A 367 17.37 -22.93 20.02
C LEU A 367 16.72 -23.64 21.21
N SER A 368 17.22 -23.38 22.41
CA SER A 368 16.88 -24.16 23.60
C SER A 368 15.97 -23.40 24.56
N THR A 369 16.10 -22.07 24.61
CA THR A 369 15.34 -21.21 25.52
C THR A 369 14.09 -20.63 24.85
N ASP A 370 13.09 -20.29 25.65
CA ASP A 370 11.86 -19.66 25.15
C ASP A 370 12.13 -18.25 24.60
N ASP A 371 13.11 -17.52 25.15
CA ASP A 371 13.51 -16.20 24.65
C ASP A 371 14.11 -16.28 23.23
N GLU A 372 15.02 -17.23 23.01
CA GLU A 372 15.61 -17.47 21.68
C GLU A 372 14.53 -17.84 20.65
N LYS A 373 13.63 -18.77 21.01
CA LYS A 373 12.54 -19.20 20.12
C LYS A 373 11.56 -18.06 19.83
N MET A 374 11.27 -17.22 20.82
CA MET A 374 10.43 -16.03 20.67
C MET A 374 11.08 -15.05 19.69
N ARG A 375 12.34 -14.66 19.91
CA ARG A 375 13.08 -13.76 19.02
C ARG A 375 13.14 -14.29 17.58
N ALA A 376 13.46 -15.58 17.41
CA ALA A 376 13.49 -16.23 16.11
C ALA A 376 12.13 -16.15 15.39
N GLY A 377 11.05 -16.50 16.10
CA GLY A 377 9.68 -16.41 15.56
C GLY A 377 9.30 -14.97 15.18
N TYR A 378 9.62 -14.00 16.03
CA TYR A 378 9.34 -12.58 15.83
C TYR A 378 10.00 -12.05 14.56
N PHE A 379 11.33 -12.19 14.43
CA PHE A 379 12.07 -11.68 13.26
C PHE A 379 11.71 -12.43 11.98
N LYS A 380 11.35 -13.72 12.06
CA LYS A 380 10.84 -14.47 10.91
C LYS A 380 9.50 -13.93 10.43
N ALA A 381 8.54 -13.71 11.33
CA ALA A 381 7.23 -13.16 11.01
C ALA A 381 7.35 -11.74 10.44
N LEU A 382 8.09 -10.85 11.13
CA LEU A 382 8.31 -9.49 10.66
C LEU A 382 9.05 -9.45 9.32
N GLY A 383 10.04 -10.33 9.13
CA GLY A 383 10.78 -10.47 7.87
C GLY A 383 9.89 -10.76 6.67
N TYR A 384 8.94 -11.67 6.78
CA TYR A 384 7.98 -11.92 5.69
C TYR A 384 7.00 -10.75 5.51
N THR A 385 6.59 -10.11 6.60
CA THR A 385 5.65 -8.99 6.61
C THR A 385 6.20 -7.77 5.87
N VAL A 386 7.42 -7.34 6.20
CA VAL A 386 8.07 -6.17 5.58
C VAL A 386 8.32 -6.37 4.08
N GLN A 387 8.50 -7.62 3.64
CA GLN A 387 8.64 -7.94 2.21
C GLN A 387 7.31 -8.10 1.46
N GLY A 388 6.17 -7.99 2.13
CA GLY A 388 4.86 -8.17 1.50
C GLY A 388 4.53 -9.62 1.14
N ALA A 389 5.24 -10.61 1.68
CA ALA A 389 5.04 -12.03 1.41
C ALA A 389 3.86 -12.59 2.22
N ALA A 390 2.63 -12.24 1.82
CA ALA A 390 1.40 -12.37 2.62
C ALA A 390 1.13 -13.77 3.20
N GLU A 391 1.23 -14.84 2.40
CA GLU A 391 0.94 -16.20 2.85
C GLU A 391 2.01 -16.72 3.84
N PRO A 392 3.33 -16.66 3.54
CA PRO A 392 4.37 -16.96 4.53
C PRO A 392 4.31 -16.08 5.79
N ALA A 393 3.99 -14.79 5.64
CA ALA A 393 3.86 -13.85 6.75
C ALA A 393 2.75 -14.27 7.71
N THR A 394 1.56 -14.58 7.18
CA THR A 394 0.41 -15.04 7.96
C THR A 394 0.75 -16.33 8.72
N LYS A 395 1.34 -17.32 8.04
CA LYS A 395 1.74 -18.57 8.69
C LYS A 395 2.77 -18.36 9.81
N ALA A 396 3.75 -17.48 9.59
CA ALA A 396 4.76 -17.18 10.60
C ALA A 396 4.17 -16.38 11.78
N TYR A 397 3.27 -15.43 11.49
CA TYR A 397 2.52 -14.67 12.48
C TYR A 397 1.66 -15.57 13.36
N ASP A 398 0.88 -16.47 12.77
CA ASP A 398 0.00 -17.40 13.49
C ASP A 398 0.80 -18.36 14.38
N ALA A 399 1.94 -18.86 13.87
CA ALA A 399 2.84 -19.70 14.65
C ALA A 399 3.44 -18.94 15.85
N PHE A 400 3.82 -17.68 15.64
CA PHE A 400 4.29 -16.81 16.72
C PHE A 400 3.19 -16.57 17.76
N GLN A 401 2.00 -16.13 17.34
CA GLN A 401 0.89 -15.84 18.25
C GLN A 401 0.44 -17.09 19.01
N SER A 402 0.48 -18.28 18.41
CA SER A 402 0.14 -19.54 19.08
C SER A 402 1.06 -19.86 20.26
N SER A 403 2.31 -19.42 20.22
CA SER A 403 3.34 -19.73 21.23
C SER A 403 3.64 -18.56 22.17
N PHE A 404 3.48 -17.33 21.69
CA PHE A 404 4.01 -16.11 22.30
C PHE A 404 3.01 -14.94 22.26
N LYS A 405 1.71 -15.23 22.37
CA LYS A 405 0.66 -14.18 22.36
C LYS A 405 0.91 -13.10 23.42
N GLY A 406 0.74 -11.83 23.01
CA GLY A 406 0.82 -10.68 23.91
C GLY A 406 2.22 -10.33 24.42
N LYS A 407 3.28 -10.89 23.84
CA LYS A 407 4.65 -10.54 24.23
C LYS A 407 5.01 -9.13 23.74
N PRO A 408 5.58 -8.26 24.58
CA PRO A 408 5.89 -6.87 24.20
C PRO A 408 6.77 -6.71 22.96
N ILE A 409 7.66 -7.68 22.68
CA ILE A 409 8.51 -7.66 21.47
C ILE A 409 7.68 -7.64 20.17
N ALA A 410 6.46 -8.19 20.20
CA ALA A 410 5.60 -8.38 19.04
C ALA A 410 4.41 -7.40 18.99
N GLU A 411 4.46 -6.32 19.78
CA GLU A 411 3.44 -5.27 19.79
C GLU A 411 3.16 -4.70 18.37
N ASN A 412 4.21 -4.59 17.57
CA ASN A 412 4.19 -4.09 16.20
C ASN A 412 3.78 -5.12 15.14
N LEU A 413 3.83 -6.43 15.43
CA LEU A 413 3.53 -7.46 14.43
C LEU A 413 2.11 -7.34 13.84
N PRO A 414 1.03 -7.31 14.63
CA PRO A 414 -0.31 -7.22 14.05
C PRO A 414 -0.54 -5.91 13.30
N PHE A 415 0.04 -4.80 13.77
CA PHE A 415 0.02 -3.53 13.05
C PHE A 415 0.72 -3.65 11.69
N ALA A 416 1.94 -4.23 11.66
CA ALA A 416 2.70 -4.43 10.42
C ALA A 416 1.98 -5.36 9.44
N MET A 417 1.31 -6.41 9.94
CA MET A 417 0.46 -7.28 9.14
C MET A 417 -0.69 -6.49 8.53
N GLY A 418 -1.42 -5.69 9.32
CA GLY A 418 -2.49 -4.83 8.83
C GLY A 418 -2.01 -3.85 7.75
N ALA A 419 -0.88 -3.18 7.99
CA ALA A 419 -0.26 -2.25 7.04
C ALA A 419 0.16 -2.94 5.73
N MET A 420 0.69 -4.17 5.81
CA MET A 420 1.05 -4.97 4.64
C MET A 420 -0.17 -5.26 3.77
N PHE A 421 -1.30 -5.69 4.35
CA PHE A 421 -2.52 -5.98 3.60
C PHE A 421 -3.17 -4.70 3.07
N LEU A 422 -3.16 -3.61 3.84
CA LEU A 422 -3.63 -2.30 3.41
C LEU A 422 -2.87 -1.80 2.17
N GLY A 423 -1.54 -1.92 2.17
CA GLY A 423 -0.70 -1.55 1.01
C GLY A 423 -0.95 -2.40 -0.24
N ARG A 424 -1.59 -3.56 -0.11
CA ARG A 424 -2.01 -4.43 -1.22
C ARG A 424 -3.46 -4.17 -1.67
N GLY A 425 -4.17 -3.24 -1.02
CA GLY A 425 -5.58 -2.96 -1.25
C GLY A 425 -6.54 -3.95 -0.61
N ASP A 426 -6.05 -4.91 0.19
CA ASP A 426 -6.89 -5.85 0.93
C ASP A 426 -7.31 -5.24 2.27
N ASN A 427 -8.26 -4.31 2.18
CA ASN A 427 -8.74 -3.54 3.32
C ASN A 427 -9.45 -4.42 4.37
N GLU A 428 -10.16 -5.46 3.95
CA GLU A 428 -10.87 -6.38 4.86
C GLU A 428 -9.88 -7.15 5.76
N THR A 429 -8.85 -7.75 5.16
CA THR A 429 -7.83 -8.46 5.94
C THR A 429 -7.02 -7.49 6.80
N ALA A 430 -6.74 -6.28 6.31
CA ALA A 430 -6.05 -5.25 7.07
C ALA A 430 -6.81 -4.88 8.35
N ILE A 431 -8.12 -4.64 8.25
CA ILE A 431 -9.00 -4.33 9.39
C ILE A 431 -8.91 -5.41 10.46
N ARG A 432 -8.96 -6.70 10.07
CA ARG A 432 -8.86 -7.81 11.02
C ARG A 432 -7.57 -7.76 11.85
N TYR A 433 -6.42 -7.50 11.23
CA TYR A 433 -5.14 -7.43 11.94
C TYR A 433 -5.02 -6.17 12.81
N PHE A 434 -5.57 -5.04 12.36
CA PHE A 434 -5.62 -3.85 13.20
C PHE A 434 -6.52 -4.04 14.43
N GLU A 435 -7.66 -4.74 14.29
CA GLU A 435 -8.50 -5.13 15.42
C GLU A 435 -7.75 -6.03 16.40
N GLU A 436 -7.03 -7.03 15.89
CA GLU A 436 -6.22 -7.90 16.71
C GLU A 436 -5.10 -7.12 17.44
N SER A 437 -4.47 -6.15 16.76
CA SER A 437 -3.48 -5.25 17.38
C SER A 437 -4.06 -4.47 18.55
N LEU A 438 -5.24 -3.88 18.38
CA LEU A 438 -5.94 -3.12 19.44
C LEU A 438 -6.45 -4.03 20.56
N GLN A 439 -6.81 -5.27 20.26
CA GLN A 439 -7.27 -6.24 21.25
C GLN A 439 -6.12 -6.77 22.12
N ILE A 440 -4.97 -7.07 21.52
CA ILE A 440 -3.81 -7.63 22.22
C ILE A 440 -3.01 -6.52 22.92
N TYR A 441 -2.89 -5.34 22.28
CA TYR A 441 -2.07 -4.22 22.76
C TYR A 441 -2.87 -2.90 22.83
N PRO A 442 -3.94 -2.83 23.64
CA PRO A 442 -4.83 -1.66 23.69
C PRO A 442 -4.14 -0.37 24.18
N GLN A 443 -3.04 -0.49 24.92
CA GLN A 443 -2.22 0.63 25.40
C GLN A 443 -0.81 0.61 24.78
N GLY A 444 -0.66 -0.06 23.63
CA GLY A 444 0.60 -0.10 22.89
C GLY A 444 0.98 1.27 22.31
N ARG A 445 2.27 1.49 22.11
CA ARG A 445 2.83 2.67 21.43
C ARG A 445 2.24 2.87 20.02
N LEU A 446 1.79 1.80 19.38
CA LEU A 446 1.18 1.84 18.05
C LEU A 446 -0.35 1.92 18.06
N ALA A 447 -1.01 1.93 19.23
CA ALA A 447 -2.48 1.88 19.29
C ALA A 447 -3.15 3.01 18.52
N GLY A 448 -2.70 4.26 18.66
CA GLY A 448 -3.29 5.39 17.92
C GLY A 448 -3.08 5.31 16.42
N LEU A 449 -1.89 4.93 15.98
CA LEU A 449 -1.60 4.72 14.55
C LEU A 449 -2.44 3.56 13.99
N THR A 450 -2.66 2.52 14.79
CA THR A 450 -3.50 1.36 14.45
C THR A 450 -4.96 1.76 14.29
N VAL A 451 -5.51 2.58 15.21
CA VAL A 451 -6.87 3.15 15.09
C VAL A 451 -7.02 3.94 13.79
N ALA A 452 -6.06 4.81 13.49
CA ALA A 452 -6.08 5.63 12.28
C ALA A 452 -6.04 4.79 11.00
N GLN A 453 -5.13 3.82 10.92
CA GLN A 453 -5.00 2.95 9.76
C GLN A 453 -6.20 2.00 9.59
N LYS A 454 -6.80 1.53 10.70
CA LYS A 454 -8.06 0.78 10.66
C LYS A 454 -9.18 1.63 10.06
N ALA A 455 -9.37 2.84 10.56
CA ALA A 455 -10.38 3.75 10.05
C ALA A 455 -10.13 4.13 8.59
N GLN A 456 -8.88 4.34 8.18
CA GLN A 456 -8.49 4.56 6.78
C GLN A 456 -8.89 3.38 5.89
N ALA A 457 -8.65 2.14 6.34
CA ALA A 457 -9.05 0.94 5.61
C ALA A 457 -10.58 0.85 5.48
N GLN A 458 -11.33 1.18 6.54
CA GLN A 458 -12.80 1.25 6.54
C GLN A 458 -13.31 2.33 5.56
N VAL A 459 -12.70 3.53 5.56
CA VAL A 459 -12.99 4.60 4.59
C VAL A 459 -12.70 4.14 3.15
N GLY A 460 -11.61 3.40 2.94
CA GLY A 460 -11.29 2.79 1.64
C GLY A 460 -12.36 1.82 1.14
N LEU A 461 -13.12 1.20 2.05
CA LEU A 461 -14.29 0.37 1.76
C LEU A 461 -15.62 1.15 1.76
N ARG A 462 -15.57 2.48 1.87
CA ARG A 462 -16.74 3.38 2.03
C ARG A 462 -17.60 3.07 3.26
N GLN A 463 -17.02 2.43 4.29
CA GLN A 463 -17.68 2.12 5.57
C GLN A 463 -17.50 3.29 6.55
N TYR A 464 -18.05 4.45 6.21
CA TYR A 464 -17.85 5.68 6.98
C TYR A 464 -18.40 5.60 8.41
N GLU A 465 -19.56 4.97 8.60
CA GLU A 465 -20.17 4.77 9.92
C GLU A 465 -19.30 3.88 10.82
N ASP A 466 -18.65 2.86 10.27
CA ASP A 466 -17.79 1.98 11.06
C ASP A 466 -16.43 2.63 11.36
N ALA A 467 -15.93 3.48 10.46
CA ALA A 467 -14.77 4.34 10.71
C ALA A 467 -15.05 5.34 11.84
N LEU A 468 -16.24 5.97 11.86
CA LEU A 468 -16.68 6.84 12.96
C LEU A 468 -16.71 6.08 14.28
N LYS A 469 -17.38 4.92 14.32
CA LYS A 469 -17.42 4.07 15.54
C LYS A 469 -16.02 3.69 16.03
N THR A 470 -15.09 3.40 15.12
CA THR A 470 -13.69 3.08 15.47
C THR A 470 -13.03 4.26 16.20
N PHE A 471 -13.18 5.49 15.69
CA PHE A 471 -12.61 6.68 16.34
C PHE A 471 -13.33 7.04 17.65
N GLU A 472 -14.66 6.97 17.67
CA GLU A 472 -15.48 7.22 18.88
C GLU A 472 -15.14 6.23 20.01
N ALA A 473 -15.01 4.95 19.68
CA ALA A 473 -14.60 3.93 20.65
C ALA A 473 -13.17 4.16 21.18
N SER A 474 -12.26 4.64 20.32
CA SER A 474 -10.92 5.05 20.76
C SER A 474 -10.98 6.20 21.76
N LEU A 475 -11.75 7.25 21.46
CA LEU A 475 -11.92 8.41 22.34
C LEU A 475 -12.61 8.06 23.67
N ALA A 476 -13.58 7.15 23.66
CA ALA A 476 -14.29 6.71 24.86
C ALA A 476 -13.39 5.98 25.88
N ASN A 477 -12.26 5.44 25.43
CA ASN A 477 -11.29 4.73 26.28
C ASN A 477 -10.22 5.63 26.90
N ASN A 478 -10.42 6.95 26.91
CA ASN A 478 -9.47 7.96 27.41
C ASN A 478 -8.05 7.77 26.85
N PRO A 479 -7.88 7.86 25.53
CA PRO A 479 -6.59 7.61 24.90
C PRO A 479 -5.61 8.75 25.21
N SER A 480 -4.31 8.53 24.97
CA SER A 480 -3.30 9.60 25.16
C SER A 480 -3.61 10.80 24.24
N PRO A 481 -3.11 12.02 24.55
CA PRO A 481 -3.36 13.20 23.72
C PRO A 481 -3.01 13.02 22.24
N GLU A 482 -1.93 12.29 21.95
CA GLU A 482 -1.47 12.00 20.58
C GLU A 482 -2.46 11.12 19.81
N VAL A 483 -3.12 10.20 20.49
CA VAL A 483 -4.15 9.34 19.89
C VAL A 483 -5.49 10.07 19.80
N GLY A 484 -5.82 10.85 20.83
CA GLY A 484 -7.06 11.62 20.89
C GLY A 484 -7.17 12.65 19.77
N VAL A 485 -6.09 13.38 19.47
CA VAL A 485 -6.07 14.35 18.35
C VAL A 485 -6.30 13.67 17.01
N VAL A 486 -5.68 12.51 16.78
CA VAL A 486 -5.83 11.74 15.53
C VAL A 486 -7.26 11.23 15.38
N ALA A 487 -7.86 10.71 16.45
CA ALA A 487 -9.22 10.21 16.41
C ALA A 487 -10.25 11.34 16.18
N GLN A 488 -10.11 12.46 16.90
CA GLN A 488 -11.01 13.60 16.76
C GLN A 488 -10.90 14.26 15.37
N PHE A 489 -9.68 14.40 14.85
CA PHE A 489 -9.44 14.91 13.50
C PHE A 489 -9.97 13.94 12.42
N GLY A 490 -9.83 12.63 12.64
CA GLY A 490 -10.39 11.60 11.77
C GLY A 490 -11.91 11.64 11.68
N ILE A 491 -12.61 11.83 12.81
CA ILE A 491 -14.07 12.05 12.84
C ILE A 491 -14.45 13.27 12.00
N ALA A 492 -13.74 14.39 12.20
CA ALA A 492 -14.00 15.62 11.45
C ALA A 492 -13.80 15.45 9.94
N ASN A 493 -12.73 14.75 9.53
CA ASN A 493 -12.48 14.42 8.12
C ASN A 493 -13.59 13.54 7.53
N ILE A 494 -14.09 12.54 8.27
CA ILE A 494 -15.19 11.70 7.77
C ILE A 494 -16.47 12.53 7.58
N HIS A 495 -16.81 13.41 8.52
CA HIS A 495 -17.96 14.31 8.35
C HIS A 495 -17.78 15.25 7.15
N ARG A 496 -16.58 15.80 6.95
CA ARG A 496 -16.24 16.60 5.76
C ARG A 496 -16.42 15.81 4.47
N ASP A 497 -15.85 14.60 4.41
CA ASP A 497 -15.86 13.76 3.21
C ASP A 497 -17.27 13.22 2.89
N THR A 498 -18.15 13.18 3.90
CA THR A 498 -19.58 12.84 3.76
C THR A 498 -20.49 14.07 3.63
N ALA A 499 -19.91 15.26 3.41
CA ALA A 499 -20.61 16.54 3.26
C ALA A 499 -21.54 16.95 4.42
N LYS A 500 -21.30 16.40 5.62
CA LYS A 500 -21.97 16.77 6.87
C LYS A 500 -21.25 17.97 7.48
N TRP A 501 -21.37 19.13 6.82
CA TRP A 501 -20.55 20.31 7.10
C TRP A 501 -20.67 20.82 8.54
N ASP A 502 -21.87 20.87 9.11
CA ASP A 502 -22.06 21.33 10.48
C ASP A 502 -21.42 20.39 11.51
N ASP A 503 -21.57 19.06 11.33
CA ASP A 503 -20.92 18.06 12.16
C ASP A 503 -19.38 18.15 12.04
N ALA A 504 -18.88 18.34 10.81
CA ALA A 504 -17.44 18.50 10.55
C ALA A 504 -16.88 19.73 11.27
N ILE A 505 -17.57 20.86 11.21
CA ILE A 505 -17.18 22.10 11.89
C ILE A 505 -17.09 21.87 13.40
N VAL A 506 -18.11 21.26 14.01
CA VAL A 506 -18.11 20.95 15.45
C VAL A 506 -16.95 20.02 15.80
N ALA A 507 -16.72 18.98 14.99
CA ALA A 507 -15.64 18.04 15.24
C ALA A 507 -14.24 18.67 15.11
N TYR A 508 -14.02 19.56 14.14
CA TYR A 508 -12.77 20.32 13.99
C TYR A 508 -12.60 21.36 15.11
N GLN A 509 -13.66 22.01 15.58
CA GLN A 509 -13.61 22.92 16.74
C GLN A 509 -13.09 22.19 17.98
N LEU A 510 -13.57 20.96 18.21
CA LEU A 510 -13.06 20.13 19.30
C LEU A 510 -11.56 19.82 19.18
N VAL A 511 -11.02 19.69 17.96
CA VAL A 511 -9.57 19.52 17.74
C VAL A 511 -8.82 20.77 18.19
N VAL A 512 -9.28 21.96 17.75
CA VAL A 512 -8.67 23.25 18.08
C VAL A 512 -8.71 23.52 19.60
N GLU A 513 -9.83 23.22 20.25
CA GLU A 513 -10.03 23.47 21.69
C GLU A 513 -9.24 22.50 22.58
N LYS A 514 -9.22 21.20 22.25
CA LYS A 514 -8.59 20.18 23.10
C LYS A 514 -7.10 19.98 22.80
N TYR A 515 -6.66 20.28 21.58
CA TYR A 515 -5.30 20.00 21.11
C TYR A 515 -4.62 21.21 20.44
N PRO A 516 -4.65 22.41 21.05
CA PRO A 516 -4.28 23.67 20.39
C PRO A 516 -2.82 23.74 19.90
N SER A 517 -1.91 22.96 20.49
CA SER A 517 -0.48 22.95 20.13
C SER A 517 -0.13 21.95 19.01
N THR A 518 -1.12 21.28 18.41
CA THR A 518 -0.89 20.25 17.39
C THR A 518 -0.98 20.79 15.96
N PRO A 519 -0.25 20.23 14.98
CA PRO A 519 -0.43 20.58 13.57
C PRO A 519 -1.87 20.43 13.07
N GLN A 520 -2.57 19.40 13.58
CA GLN A 520 -3.98 19.15 13.28
C GLN A 520 -4.89 20.28 13.74
N ALA A 521 -4.56 21.03 14.79
CA ALA A 521 -5.35 22.19 15.21
C ALA A 521 -5.26 23.35 14.20
N ALA A 522 -4.06 23.65 13.68
CA ALA A 522 -3.90 24.64 12.62
C ALA A 522 -4.65 24.22 11.35
N GLU A 523 -4.51 22.96 10.94
CA GLU A 523 -5.25 22.41 9.80
C GLU A 523 -6.78 22.42 10.02
N SER A 524 -7.24 22.11 11.23
CA SER A 524 -8.65 22.16 11.61
C SER A 524 -9.22 23.57 11.51
N ALA A 525 -8.45 24.61 11.87
CA ALA A 525 -8.89 26.00 11.72
C ALA A 525 -9.17 26.38 10.25
N TYR A 526 -8.33 25.92 9.32
CA TYR A 526 -8.62 26.05 7.88
C TYR A 526 -9.88 25.28 7.48
N TRP A 527 -10.02 24.02 7.91
CA TRP A 527 -11.16 23.19 7.53
C TRP A 527 -12.48 23.68 8.11
N ILE A 528 -12.50 24.31 9.29
CA ILE A 528 -13.69 24.99 9.83
C ILE A 528 -14.14 26.07 8.85
N ALA A 529 -13.21 26.89 8.37
CA ALA A 529 -13.51 27.97 7.43
C ALA A 529 -13.96 27.43 6.07
N ALA A 530 -13.26 26.41 5.54
CA ALA A 530 -13.59 25.77 4.28
C ALA A 530 -14.95 25.04 4.32
N CYS A 531 -15.26 24.29 5.39
CA CYS A 531 -16.57 23.66 5.55
C CYS A 531 -17.70 24.70 5.65
N THR A 532 -17.43 25.81 6.34
CA THR A 532 -18.37 26.95 6.43
C THR A 532 -18.63 27.56 5.05
N GLN A 533 -17.60 27.65 4.21
CA GLN A 533 -17.76 28.07 2.82
C GLN A 533 -18.57 27.05 2.00
N GLN A 534 -18.27 25.76 2.10
CA GLN A 534 -18.92 24.70 1.32
C GLN A 534 -20.41 24.53 1.65
N LYS A 535 -20.85 24.84 2.87
CA LYS A 535 -22.28 24.92 3.20
C LYS A 535 -22.99 26.18 2.69
N GLY A 536 -22.26 27.07 2.00
CA GLY A 536 -22.79 28.28 1.35
C GLY A 536 -22.65 29.57 2.16
N ASP A 537 -22.10 29.52 3.38
CA ASP A 537 -21.97 30.69 4.26
C ASP A 537 -20.62 31.40 4.04
N ASN A 538 -20.49 32.04 2.87
CA ASN A 538 -19.30 32.82 2.52
C ASN A 538 -19.08 34.03 3.44
N ALA A 539 -20.14 34.55 4.05
CA ALA A 539 -20.07 35.69 4.97
C ALA A 539 -19.37 35.31 6.28
N ALA A 540 -19.67 34.12 6.82
CA ALA A 540 -18.98 33.60 8.00
C ALA A 540 -17.59 33.01 7.67
N ALA A 541 -17.40 32.44 6.48
CA ALA A 541 -16.14 31.82 6.09
C ALA A 541 -14.99 32.83 5.90
N ALA A 542 -15.26 33.99 5.29
CA ALA A 542 -14.24 35.01 5.01
C ALA A 542 -13.42 35.44 6.25
N PRO A 543 -14.02 35.88 7.38
CA PRO A 543 -13.24 36.26 8.57
C PRO A 543 -12.48 35.09 9.19
N LEU A 544 -12.97 33.85 9.06
CA LEU A 544 -12.26 32.66 9.55
C LEU A 544 -11.00 32.37 8.72
N LEU A 545 -11.10 32.50 7.39
CA LEU A 545 -9.96 32.36 6.48
C LEU A 545 -8.92 33.46 6.71
N GLU A 546 -9.35 34.71 6.91
CA GLU A 546 -8.47 35.83 7.26
C GLU A 546 -7.72 35.57 8.57
N ALA A 547 -8.43 35.12 9.61
CA ALA A 547 -7.81 34.78 10.89
C ALA A 547 -6.80 33.64 10.75
N PHE A 548 -7.12 32.61 9.95
CA PHE A 548 -6.20 31.52 9.66
C PHE A 548 -4.92 32.02 8.99
N ILE A 549 -5.03 32.84 7.93
CA ILE A 549 -3.88 33.39 7.19
C ILE A 549 -3.01 34.26 8.10
N GLN A 550 -3.62 35.11 8.93
CA GLN A 550 -2.88 35.98 9.86
C GLN A 550 -2.13 35.18 10.94
N ALA A 551 -2.75 34.12 11.48
CA ALA A 551 -2.15 33.32 12.54
C ALA A 551 -1.14 32.28 12.04
N ASN A 552 -1.20 31.88 10.76
CA ASN A 552 -0.45 30.76 10.21
C ASN A 552 0.31 31.12 8.91
N SER A 553 0.94 32.31 8.85
CA SER A 553 1.76 32.68 7.69
C SER A 553 2.93 31.70 7.49
N GLY A 554 3.12 31.25 6.25
CA GLY A 554 4.06 30.20 5.85
C GLY A 554 3.50 28.77 5.97
N HIS A 555 2.25 28.59 6.42
CA HIS A 555 1.64 27.27 6.54
C HIS A 555 1.34 26.66 5.15
N PRO A 556 1.50 25.33 4.94
CA PRO A 556 1.24 24.70 3.64
C PRO A 556 -0.17 24.93 3.05
N LEU A 557 -1.15 25.24 3.90
CA LEU A 557 -2.54 25.54 3.50
C LEU A 557 -2.81 27.03 3.24
N GLU A 558 -1.86 27.94 3.49
CA GLU A 558 -2.03 29.37 3.22
C GLU A 558 -2.46 29.69 1.77
N PRO A 559 -1.86 29.12 0.70
CA PRO A 559 -2.33 29.39 -0.66
C PRO A 559 -3.76 28.90 -0.92
N LEU A 560 -4.18 27.79 -0.29
CA LEU A 560 -5.56 27.31 -0.36
C LEU A 560 -6.51 28.22 0.40
N ALA A 561 -6.09 28.74 1.56
CA ALA A 561 -6.88 29.69 2.35
C ALA A 561 -7.08 31.03 1.61
N LEU A 562 -6.04 31.56 0.96
CA LEU A 562 -6.14 32.76 0.12
C LEU A 562 -7.06 32.53 -1.08
N PHE A 563 -6.95 31.37 -1.73
CA PHE A 563 -7.85 31.00 -2.82
C PHE A 563 -9.31 30.93 -2.35
N ALA A 564 -9.57 30.25 -1.24
CA ALA A 564 -10.89 30.16 -0.62
C ALA A 564 -11.43 31.55 -0.23
N LEU A 565 -10.58 32.41 0.35
CA LEU A 565 -10.95 33.76 0.79
C LEU A 565 -11.31 34.65 -0.39
N GLY A 566 -10.52 34.61 -1.46
CA GLY A 566 -10.82 35.35 -2.68
C GLY A 566 -12.18 34.98 -3.26
N ASN A 567 -12.49 33.67 -3.32
CA ASN A 567 -13.79 33.19 -3.77
C ASN A 567 -14.94 33.57 -2.80
N ALA A 568 -14.70 33.52 -1.48
CA ALA A 568 -15.69 33.94 -0.49
C ALA A 568 -16.02 35.44 -0.62
N ARG A 569 -15.01 36.29 -0.79
CA ARG A 569 -15.17 37.73 -1.04
C ARG A 569 -15.97 38.00 -2.31
N ILE A 570 -15.67 37.30 -3.41
CA ILE A 570 -16.44 37.40 -4.66
C ILE A 570 -17.91 37.02 -4.42
N ALA A 571 -18.17 35.91 -3.74
CA ALA A 571 -19.53 35.45 -3.43
C ALA A 571 -20.30 36.42 -2.52
N ASN A 572 -19.61 37.14 -1.64
CA ASN A 572 -20.17 38.20 -0.79
C ASN A 572 -20.37 39.53 -1.53
N GLY A 573 -20.07 39.61 -2.83
CA GLY A 573 -20.19 40.83 -3.64
C GLY A 573 -18.96 41.74 -3.60
N GLN A 574 -17.93 41.40 -2.83
CA GLN A 574 -16.65 42.12 -2.75
C GLN A 574 -15.72 41.69 -3.90
N LYS A 575 -16.17 41.89 -5.14
CA LYS A 575 -15.51 41.38 -6.36
C LYS A 575 -14.05 41.85 -6.49
N ASP A 576 -13.80 43.15 -6.34
CA ASP A 576 -12.45 43.72 -6.52
C ASP A 576 -11.46 43.19 -5.47
N GLU A 577 -11.88 43.14 -4.21
CA GLU A 577 -11.09 42.60 -3.10
C GLU A 577 -10.81 41.11 -3.30
N GLY A 578 -11.82 40.35 -3.75
CA GLY A 578 -11.66 38.93 -4.03
C GLY A 578 -10.72 38.66 -5.21
N ILE A 579 -10.81 39.43 -6.30
CA ILE A 579 -9.87 39.35 -7.43
C ILE A 579 -8.44 39.66 -6.97
N ALA A 580 -8.24 40.70 -6.16
CA ALA A 580 -6.93 41.04 -5.60
C ALA A 580 -6.38 39.91 -4.71
N THR A 581 -7.23 39.31 -3.87
CA THR A 581 -6.86 38.18 -3.02
C THR A 581 -6.45 36.95 -3.85
N LEU A 582 -7.18 36.66 -4.93
CA LEU A 582 -6.82 35.58 -5.85
C LEU A 582 -5.51 35.85 -6.58
N ALA A 583 -5.22 37.11 -6.93
CA ALA A 583 -3.96 37.51 -7.55
C ALA A 583 -2.76 37.32 -6.60
N GLU A 584 -2.96 37.56 -5.30
CA GLU A 584 -1.94 37.39 -4.25
C GLU A 584 -1.41 35.95 -4.19
N VAL A 585 -2.26 34.94 -4.46
CA VAL A 585 -1.83 33.53 -4.53
C VAL A 585 -0.72 33.34 -5.57
N VAL A 586 -0.83 33.99 -6.72
CA VAL A 586 0.12 33.89 -7.84
C VAL A 586 1.38 34.71 -7.60
N GLU A 587 1.28 35.80 -6.83
CA GLU A 587 2.40 36.66 -6.46
C GLU A 587 3.26 36.02 -5.38
N LYS A 588 2.64 35.48 -4.33
CA LYS A 588 3.34 34.90 -3.17
C LYS A 588 3.64 33.41 -3.31
N PHE A 589 2.78 32.67 -4.00
CA PHE A 589 2.85 31.20 -4.09
C PHE A 589 2.71 30.71 -5.55
N PRO A 590 3.57 31.17 -6.48
CA PRO A 590 3.42 30.90 -7.92
C PRO A 590 3.41 29.41 -8.28
N ASP A 591 4.09 28.56 -7.50
CA ASP A 591 4.19 27.11 -7.71
C ASP A 591 3.15 26.30 -6.94
N SER A 592 2.25 26.96 -6.19
CA SER A 592 1.20 26.28 -5.45
C SER A 592 0.11 25.75 -6.36
N GLN A 593 -0.49 24.62 -6.00
CA GLN A 593 -1.62 24.02 -6.72
C GLN A 593 -2.73 25.03 -7.12
N PRO A 594 -3.23 25.92 -6.23
CA PRO A 594 -4.30 26.86 -6.60
C PRO A 594 -3.85 28.01 -7.53
N ALA A 595 -2.56 28.30 -7.66
CA ALA A 595 -2.09 29.49 -8.38
C ALA A 595 -2.56 29.53 -9.86
N PRO A 596 -2.39 28.47 -10.68
CA PRO A 596 -2.98 28.39 -12.02
C PRO A 596 -4.50 28.61 -12.06
N PHE A 597 -5.24 28.04 -11.10
CA PHE A 597 -6.70 28.10 -11.07
C PHE A 597 -7.24 29.50 -10.79
N THR A 598 -6.47 30.35 -10.11
CA THR A 598 -6.87 31.73 -9.81
C THR A 598 -7.11 32.56 -11.07
N PHE A 599 -6.41 32.30 -12.17
CA PHE A 599 -6.61 32.99 -13.45
C PHE A 599 -8.01 32.72 -14.01
N PHE A 600 -8.46 31.47 -13.95
CA PHE A 600 -9.79 31.09 -14.43
C PHE A 600 -10.89 31.60 -13.51
N ALA A 601 -10.69 31.56 -12.18
CA ALA A 601 -11.63 32.12 -11.22
C ALA A 601 -11.81 33.64 -11.43
N ARG A 602 -10.72 34.39 -11.61
CA ARG A 602 -10.74 35.82 -11.93
C ARG A 602 -11.36 36.10 -13.30
N ALA A 603 -11.06 35.28 -14.31
CA ALA A 603 -11.67 35.39 -15.64
C ALA A 603 -13.19 35.18 -15.61
N GLN A 604 -13.68 34.29 -14.74
CA GLN A 604 -15.13 34.07 -14.57
C GLN A 604 -15.84 35.31 -14.02
N VAL A 605 -15.21 36.03 -13.09
CA VAL A 605 -15.75 37.32 -12.60
C VAL A 605 -15.81 38.34 -13.73
N LEU A 606 -14.73 38.47 -14.52
CA LEU A 606 -14.68 39.36 -15.67
C LEU A 606 -15.71 38.99 -16.75
N ALA A 607 -15.98 37.71 -16.95
CA ALA A 607 -17.02 37.22 -17.86
C ALA A 607 -18.42 37.61 -17.42
N ALA A 608 -18.72 37.56 -16.11
CA ALA A 608 -19.99 38.03 -15.56
C ALA A 608 -20.18 39.54 -15.80
N ASP A 609 -19.09 40.31 -15.84
CA ASP A 609 -19.08 41.74 -16.13
C ASP A 609 -18.96 42.05 -17.65
N GLN A 610 -19.01 41.02 -18.51
CA GLN A 610 -18.85 41.12 -19.97
C GLN A 610 -17.52 41.78 -20.42
N ASN A 611 -16.50 41.76 -19.57
CA ASN A 611 -15.20 42.36 -19.86
C ASN A 611 -14.28 41.41 -20.65
N ALA A 612 -14.58 41.24 -21.94
CA ALA A 612 -13.80 40.37 -22.83
C ALA A 612 -12.33 40.78 -22.95
N ALA A 613 -12.02 42.08 -22.90
CA ALA A 613 -10.65 42.58 -22.98
C ALA A 613 -9.81 42.14 -21.77
N GLY A 614 -10.36 42.29 -20.56
CA GLY A 614 -9.71 41.83 -19.33
C GLY A 614 -9.54 40.31 -19.28
N ILE A 615 -10.51 39.55 -19.78
CA ILE A 615 -10.37 38.07 -19.89
C ILE A 615 -9.20 37.73 -20.80
N ASN A 616 -9.11 38.35 -21.98
CA ASN A 616 -8.04 38.06 -22.93
C ASN A 616 -6.66 38.42 -22.36
N GLU A 617 -6.54 39.57 -21.70
CA GLU A 617 -5.30 39.97 -21.01
C GLU A 617 -4.90 38.94 -19.95
N LEU A 618 -5.86 38.51 -19.11
CA LEU A 618 -5.61 37.56 -18.04
C LEU A 618 -5.23 36.17 -18.57
N MET A 619 -5.90 35.69 -19.62
CA MET A 619 -5.56 34.41 -20.27
C MET A 619 -4.19 34.46 -20.96
N ARG A 620 -3.80 35.59 -21.55
CA ARG A 620 -2.45 35.80 -22.09
C ARG A 620 -1.40 35.77 -20.99
N ALA A 621 -1.65 36.43 -19.86
CA ALA A 621 -0.76 36.38 -18.69
C ALA A 621 -0.63 34.96 -18.12
N PHE A 622 -1.72 34.17 -18.12
CA PHE A 622 -1.67 32.76 -17.73
C PHE A 622 -0.78 31.94 -18.66
N ILE A 623 -0.95 32.09 -19.98
CA ILE A 623 -0.14 31.38 -21.00
C ILE A 623 1.35 31.71 -20.85
N GLU A 624 1.68 32.98 -20.60
CA GLU A 624 3.06 33.43 -20.40
C GLU A 624 3.67 32.87 -19.11
N LYS A 625 2.93 32.89 -18.00
CA LYS A 625 3.44 32.47 -16.69
C LYS A 625 3.48 30.95 -16.51
N TYR A 626 2.55 30.21 -17.15
CA TYR A 626 2.41 28.76 -17.01
C TYR A 626 2.43 28.03 -18.37
N PRO A 627 3.49 28.20 -19.20
CA PRO A 627 3.54 27.70 -20.58
C PRO A 627 3.45 26.17 -20.73
N LYS A 628 3.56 25.41 -19.64
CA LYS A 628 3.50 23.94 -19.62
C LYS A 628 2.29 23.38 -18.89
N ASP A 629 1.40 24.24 -18.38
CA ASP A 629 0.19 23.77 -17.69
C ASP A 629 -0.84 23.30 -18.73
N ASP A 630 -1.40 22.10 -18.52
CA ASP A 630 -2.40 21.48 -19.39
C ASP A 630 -3.65 22.36 -19.61
N LYS A 631 -3.89 23.33 -18.73
CA LYS A 631 -5.02 24.27 -18.83
C LYS A 631 -4.81 25.36 -19.87
N ILE A 632 -3.65 25.47 -20.52
CA ILE A 632 -3.41 26.44 -21.59
C ILE A 632 -4.40 26.31 -22.73
N PHE A 633 -4.84 25.10 -23.07
CA PHE A 633 -5.88 24.92 -24.08
C PHE A 633 -7.17 25.69 -23.74
N PHE A 634 -7.58 25.73 -22.47
CA PHE A 634 -8.77 26.48 -22.04
C PHE A 634 -8.56 27.99 -22.08
N ALA A 635 -7.33 28.47 -21.87
CA ALA A 635 -6.99 29.88 -22.02
C ALA A 635 -7.09 30.33 -23.49
N PHE A 636 -6.50 29.57 -24.41
CA PHE A 636 -6.67 29.80 -25.86
C PHE A 636 -8.13 29.69 -26.30
N ASN A 637 -8.88 28.71 -25.77
CA ASN A 637 -10.30 28.57 -26.04
C ASN A 637 -11.10 29.81 -25.62
N SER A 638 -10.81 30.37 -24.45
CA SER A 638 -11.49 31.56 -23.94
C SER A 638 -11.23 32.78 -24.82
N ILE A 639 -9.99 32.98 -25.27
CA ILE A 639 -9.62 34.07 -26.18
C ILE A 639 -10.32 33.91 -27.54
N ALA A 640 -10.24 32.72 -28.14
CA ALA A 640 -10.83 32.45 -29.45
C ALA A 640 -12.37 32.53 -29.43
N GLN A 641 -13.02 32.12 -28.34
CA GLN A 641 -14.46 32.25 -28.17
C GLN A 641 -14.87 33.72 -28.06
N ASN A 642 -14.13 34.54 -27.30
CA ASN A 642 -14.38 35.98 -27.22
C ASN A 642 -14.27 36.67 -28.59
N GLN A 643 -13.26 36.30 -29.38
CA GLN A 643 -13.09 36.80 -30.76
C GLN A 643 -14.24 36.35 -31.67
N THR A 644 -14.66 35.08 -31.56
CA THR A 644 -15.80 34.54 -32.32
C THR A 644 -17.10 35.28 -31.99
N ASN A 645 -17.37 35.53 -30.69
CA ASN A 645 -18.53 36.29 -30.24
C ASN A 645 -18.50 37.76 -30.72
N ALA A 646 -17.30 38.34 -30.84
CA ALA A 646 -17.08 39.65 -31.46
C ALA A 646 -17.13 39.63 -33.00
N ALA A 647 -17.46 38.48 -33.61
CA ALA A 647 -17.49 38.24 -35.05
C ALA A 647 -16.13 38.38 -35.77
N ASP A 648 -15.02 38.40 -35.01
CA ASP A 648 -13.63 38.37 -35.47
C ASP A 648 -13.16 36.92 -35.68
N LEU A 649 -13.70 36.28 -36.72
CA LEU A 649 -13.31 34.92 -37.09
C LEU A 649 -11.84 34.80 -37.51
N PRO A 650 -11.22 35.77 -38.23
CA PRO A 650 -9.79 35.71 -38.56
C PRO A 650 -8.91 35.72 -37.31
N GLY A 651 -9.23 36.57 -36.32
CA GLY A 651 -8.52 36.59 -35.04
C GLY A 651 -8.65 35.27 -34.27
N ALA A 652 -9.85 34.68 -34.24
CA ALA A 652 -10.08 33.37 -33.60
C ALA A 652 -9.29 32.24 -34.27
N VAL A 653 -9.20 32.24 -35.61
CA VAL A 653 -8.36 31.31 -36.39
C VAL A 653 -6.89 31.49 -36.02
N ALA A 654 -6.39 32.72 -35.98
CA ALA A 654 -5.00 33.01 -35.65
C ALA A 654 -4.64 32.53 -34.22
N THR A 655 -5.54 32.71 -33.25
CA THR A 655 -5.38 32.23 -31.87
C THR A 655 -5.23 30.71 -31.80
N TRP A 656 -6.04 29.95 -32.53
CA TRP A 656 -5.91 28.48 -32.56
C TRP A 656 -4.67 28.01 -33.31
N GLN A 657 -4.30 28.68 -34.40
CA GLN A 657 -3.06 28.40 -35.13
C GLN A 657 -1.82 28.66 -34.26
N GLU A 658 -1.86 29.70 -33.42
CA GLU A 658 -0.82 29.98 -32.44
C GLU A 658 -0.68 28.82 -31.44
N PHE A 659 -1.79 28.29 -30.90
CA PHE A 659 -1.75 27.13 -30.02
C PHE A 659 -1.15 25.90 -30.72
N THR A 660 -1.63 25.56 -31.92
CA THR A 660 -1.12 24.43 -32.71
C THR A 660 0.39 24.55 -32.94
N LYS A 661 0.86 25.75 -33.28
CA LYS A 661 2.27 26.02 -33.57
C LYS A 661 3.16 25.92 -32.32
N ASN A 662 2.71 26.49 -31.21
CA ASN A 662 3.52 26.60 -30.00
C ASN A 662 3.46 25.34 -29.13
N TYR A 663 2.42 24.51 -29.28
CA TYR A 663 2.18 23.32 -28.45
C TYR A 663 1.90 22.07 -29.29
N PRO A 664 2.77 21.68 -30.25
CA PRO A 664 2.49 20.58 -31.18
C PRO A 664 2.27 19.22 -30.50
N ASP A 665 2.86 18.99 -29.32
CA ASP A 665 2.79 17.72 -28.57
C ASP A 665 1.66 17.70 -27.51
N HIS A 666 0.91 18.80 -27.36
CA HIS A 666 -0.15 18.87 -26.35
C HIS A 666 -1.35 17.97 -26.73
N PRO A 667 -1.99 17.25 -25.78
CA PRO A 667 -3.08 16.31 -26.09
C PRO A 667 -4.25 16.91 -26.89
N ASN A 668 -4.57 18.18 -26.64
CA ASN A 668 -5.65 18.92 -27.32
C ASN A 668 -5.23 19.64 -28.62
N THR A 669 -4.02 19.45 -29.12
CA THR A 669 -3.58 20.04 -30.39
C THR A 669 -4.41 19.59 -31.59
N PRO A 670 -4.72 18.30 -31.76
CA PRO A 670 -5.63 17.87 -32.81
C PRO A 670 -7.01 18.56 -32.74
N ALA A 671 -7.60 18.69 -31.55
CA ALA A 671 -8.85 19.43 -31.34
C ALA A 671 -8.76 20.91 -31.76
N SER A 672 -7.62 21.59 -31.50
CA SER A 672 -7.43 22.98 -31.94
C SER A 672 -7.38 23.14 -33.46
N ILE A 673 -6.84 22.14 -34.17
CA ILE A 673 -6.79 22.12 -35.63
C ILE A 673 -8.21 21.95 -36.20
N VAL A 674 -9.02 21.07 -35.60
CA VAL A 674 -10.44 20.92 -35.96
C VAL A 674 -11.19 22.24 -35.77
N LYS A 675 -11.01 22.92 -34.63
CA LYS A 675 -11.63 24.25 -34.38
C LYS A 675 -11.19 25.30 -35.39
N THR A 676 -9.91 25.30 -35.77
CA THR A 676 -9.37 26.19 -36.81
C THR A 676 -10.11 25.98 -38.14
N ALA A 677 -10.26 24.72 -38.56
CA ALA A 677 -10.93 24.37 -39.81
C ALA A 677 -12.44 24.69 -39.78
N GLU A 678 -13.11 24.49 -38.65
CA GLU A 678 -14.51 24.85 -38.48
C GLU A 678 -14.73 26.37 -38.57
N LEU A 679 -13.85 27.16 -37.97
CA LEU A 679 -13.91 28.62 -38.06
C LEU A 679 -13.65 29.12 -39.49
N GLN A 680 -12.71 28.50 -40.22
CA GLN A 680 -12.48 28.80 -41.64
C GLN A 680 -13.73 28.47 -42.49
N ARG A 681 -14.37 27.32 -42.27
CA ARG A 681 -15.65 27.01 -42.94
C ARG A 681 -16.74 28.02 -42.57
N ALA A 682 -16.83 28.40 -41.30
CA ALA A 682 -17.80 29.40 -40.83
C ALA A 682 -17.58 30.78 -41.47
N GLN A 683 -16.33 31.16 -41.81
CA GLN A 683 -16.05 32.37 -42.59
C GLN A 683 -16.69 32.29 -43.98
N ALA A 684 -16.59 31.15 -44.66
CA ALA A 684 -17.23 30.94 -45.96
C ALA A 684 -18.76 31.01 -45.85
N GLU A 685 -19.35 30.35 -44.86
CA GLU A 685 -20.81 30.36 -44.63
C GLU A 685 -21.35 31.75 -44.29
N LYS A 686 -20.56 32.56 -43.57
CA LYS A 686 -20.90 33.95 -43.25
C LYS A 686 -20.89 34.85 -44.50
N LEU A 687 -20.01 34.59 -45.47
CA LEU A 687 -19.95 35.35 -46.72
C LEU A 687 -21.21 35.16 -47.57
N ALA A 688 -21.67 33.92 -47.75
CA ALA A 688 -22.96 33.65 -48.36
C ALA A 688 -23.50 32.25 -48.04
N THR A 689 -24.83 32.17 -47.92
CA THR A 689 -25.59 30.92 -47.93
C THR A 689 -25.85 30.40 -49.35
N ASN A 690 -25.79 31.28 -50.36
CA ASN A 690 -25.87 30.92 -51.78
C ASN A 690 -24.61 31.42 -52.52
N TYR A 691 -23.72 30.52 -52.87
CA TYR A 691 -22.45 30.84 -53.55
C TYR A 691 -22.64 31.62 -54.87
N THR A 692 -23.70 31.33 -55.61
CA THR A 692 -23.95 31.96 -56.92
C THR A 692 -24.25 33.45 -56.83
N SER A 693 -24.66 33.96 -55.66
CA SER A 693 -24.93 35.39 -55.44
C SER A 693 -23.70 36.23 -55.11
N LEU A 694 -22.52 35.62 -54.92
CA LEU A 694 -21.28 36.35 -54.61
C LEU A 694 -20.67 37.02 -55.85
N ASN A 695 -19.99 38.16 -55.64
CA ASN A 695 -19.13 38.78 -56.67
C ASN A 695 -17.80 38.00 -56.83
N GLU A 696 -16.99 38.35 -57.82
CA GLU A 696 -15.75 37.62 -58.13
C GLU A 696 -14.73 37.63 -56.98
N ALA A 697 -14.56 38.76 -56.29
CA ALA A 697 -13.65 38.88 -55.15
C ALA A 697 -14.12 38.03 -53.96
N ASP A 698 -15.40 38.10 -53.61
CA ASP A 698 -15.97 37.35 -52.49
C ASP A 698 -16.01 35.85 -52.78
N ARG A 699 -16.17 35.43 -54.05
CA ARG A 699 -16.03 34.00 -54.44
C ARG A 699 -14.62 33.49 -54.21
N ALA A 700 -13.60 34.30 -54.52
CA ALA A 700 -12.21 33.94 -54.25
C ALA A 700 -11.97 33.77 -52.74
N THR A 701 -12.44 34.71 -51.93
CA THR A 701 -12.34 34.63 -50.45
C THR A 701 -13.13 33.45 -49.88
N TRP A 702 -14.32 33.16 -50.42
CA TRP A 702 -15.12 32.00 -50.02
C TRP A 702 -14.38 30.69 -50.34
N MET A 703 -13.85 30.55 -51.55
CA MET A 703 -13.09 29.37 -51.97
C MET A 703 -11.82 29.19 -51.14
N GLU A 704 -11.11 30.28 -50.84
CA GLU A 704 -9.92 30.27 -49.98
C GLU A 704 -10.26 29.76 -48.57
N ALA A 705 -11.37 30.21 -47.99
CA ALA A 705 -11.81 29.80 -46.66
C ALA A 705 -12.20 28.30 -46.62
N VAL A 706 -12.94 27.80 -47.61
CA VAL A 706 -13.32 26.37 -47.70
C VAL A 706 -12.10 25.49 -47.96
N ASN A 707 -11.22 25.86 -48.89
CA ASN A 707 -10.00 25.11 -49.17
C ASN A 707 -9.02 25.15 -47.99
N GLY A 708 -8.96 26.27 -47.26
CA GLY A 708 -8.17 26.40 -46.04
C GLY A 708 -8.66 25.44 -44.94
N SER A 709 -9.97 25.32 -44.77
CA SER A 709 -10.60 24.34 -43.86
C SER A 709 -10.20 22.91 -44.22
N ILE A 710 -10.31 22.55 -45.51
CA ILE A 710 -9.92 21.24 -46.03
C ILE A 710 -8.42 20.96 -45.76
N ALA A 711 -7.54 21.88 -46.15
CA ALA A 711 -6.09 21.71 -45.99
C ALA A 711 -5.68 21.58 -44.51
N THR A 712 -6.33 22.32 -43.62
CA THR A 712 -6.10 22.27 -42.17
C THR A 712 -6.45 20.88 -41.60
N LEU A 713 -7.54 20.28 -42.06
CA LEU A 713 -7.95 18.93 -41.65
C LEU A 713 -7.10 17.83 -42.27
N GLU A 714 -6.65 17.98 -43.52
CA GLU A 714 -5.68 17.08 -44.13
C GLU A 714 -4.35 17.08 -43.37
N GLN A 715 -3.88 18.26 -42.94
CA GLN A 715 -2.70 18.39 -42.08
C GLN A 715 -2.90 17.67 -40.74
N MET A 716 -4.07 17.80 -40.12
CA MET A 716 -4.41 17.09 -38.89
C MET A 716 -4.31 15.57 -39.06
N LEU A 717 -4.88 15.03 -40.14
CA LEU A 717 -4.86 13.60 -40.45
C LEU A 717 -3.45 13.09 -40.69
N ALA A 718 -2.60 13.88 -41.35
CA ALA A 718 -1.22 13.52 -41.60
C ALA A 718 -0.34 13.56 -40.33
N ALA A 719 -0.52 14.57 -39.48
CA ALA A 719 0.30 14.79 -38.29
C ALA A 719 -0.16 13.98 -37.07
N TYR A 720 -1.47 13.73 -36.94
CA TYR A 720 -2.09 13.10 -35.77
C TYR A 720 -3.08 11.99 -36.15
N PRO A 721 -2.71 11.00 -36.98
CA PRO A 721 -3.63 9.99 -37.49
C PRO A 721 -4.26 9.10 -36.39
N GLN A 722 -3.60 9.01 -35.24
CA GLN A 722 -4.05 8.22 -34.09
C GLN A 722 -4.86 9.02 -33.06
N SER A 723 -5.07 10.32 -33.28
CA SER A 723 -5.82 11.15 -32.34
C SER A 723 -7.29 10.71 -32.24
N PRO A 724 -7.91 10.75 -31.03
CA PRO A 724 -9.35 10.56 -30.89
C PRO A 724 -10.16 11.61 -31.66
N ASP A 725 -9.61 12.81 -31.89
CA ASP A 725 -10.27 13.90 -32.62
C ASP A 725 -10.41 13.63 -34.12
N VAL A 726 -9.72 12.63 -34.67
CA VAL A 726 -9.75 12.30 -36.13
C VAL A 726 -11.17 12.11 -36.63
N ALA A 727 -12.05 11.49 -35.82
CA ALA A 727 -13.46 11.32 -36.20
C ALA A 727 -14.18 12.68 -36.37
N GLY A 728 -13.97 13.60 -35.43
CA GLY A 728 -14.50 14.97 -35.52
C GLY A 728 -13.95 15.73 -36.72
N GLY A 729 -12.64 15.61 -36.96
CA GLY A 729 -11.98 16.21 -38.12
C GLY A 729 -12.53 15.71 -39.46
N LEU A 730 -12.79 14.40 -39.59
CA LEU A 730 -13.38 13.82 -40.80
C LEU A 730 -14.83 14.28 -41.03
N GLN A 731 -15.62 14.46 -39.97
CA GLN A 731 -16.96 15.04 -40.09
C GLN A 731 -16.91 16.51 -40.53
N ALA A 732 -15.99 17.30 -39.97
CA ALA A 732 -15.76 18.67 -40.41
C ALA A 732 -15.31 18.73 -41.87
N LEU A 733 -14.49 17.78 -42.30
CA LEU A 733 -14.01 17.67 -43.68
C LEU A 733 -15.16 17.32 -44.64
N LEU A 734 -16.01 16.36 -44.26
CA LEU A 734 -17.22 16.02 -45.02
C LEU A 734 -18.19 17.20 -45.09
N ALA A 735 -18.30 18.01 -44.03
CA ALA A 735 -19.10 19.23 -44.05
C ALA A 735 -18.56 20.26 -45.06
N ALA A 736 -17.24 20.45 -45.13
CA ALA A 736 -16.62 21.31 -46.15
C ALA A 736 -16.86 20.79 -47.58
N GLN A 737 -16.75 19.47 -47.80
CA GLN A 737 -17.06 18.85 -49.09
C GLN A 737 -18.54 19.01 -49.47
N ARG A 738 -19.47 18.87 -48.52
CA ARG A 738 -20.90 19.11 -48.74
C ARG A 738 -21.20 20.57 -49.06
N LEU A 739 -20.46 21.50 -48.45
CA LEU A 739 -20.59 22.92 -48.77
C LEU A 739 -20.18 23.20 -50.23
N LEU A 740 -19.11 22.57 -50.73
CA LEU A 740 -18.73 22.60 -52.16
C LEU A 740 -19.79 21.96 -53.06
N LEU A 741 -20.39 20.85 -52.63
CA LEU A 741 -21.42 20.14 -53.39
C LEU A 741 -22.69 21.01 -53.51
N GLY A 742 -23.12 21.61 -52.41
CA GLY A 742 -24.26 22.53 -52.37
C GLY A 742 -24.03 23.81 -53.19
N SER A 743 -22.78 24.26 -53.31
CA SER A 743 -22.39 25.40 -54.15
C SER A 743 -22.09 25.05 -55.61
N GLN A 744 -22.29 23.79 -56.02
CA GLN A 744 -22.01 23.29 -57.37
C GLN A 744 -20.54 23.46 -57.80
N GLN A 745 -19.62 23.55 -56.85
CA GLN A 745 -18.17 23.58 -57.12
C GLN A 745 -17.55 22.18 -57.20
N THR A 746 -18.31 21.16 -56.79
CA THR A 746 -17.97 19.75 -56.96
C THR A 746 -19.24 18.93 -57.24
N ASP A 747 -19.08 17.64 -57.52
CA ASP A 747 -20.16 16.68 -57.69
C ASP A 747 -19.94 15.44 -56.81
N GLU A 748 -20.95 14.58 -56.69
CA GLU A 748 -20.90 13.41 -55.82
C GLU A 748 -19.76 12.44 -56.18
N THR A 749 -19.45 12.29 -57.47
CA THR A 749 -18.37 11.41 -57.94
C THR A 749 -17.01 11.95 -57.52
N GLN A 750 -16.85 13.27 -57.56
CA GLN A 750 -15.63 13.95 -57.11
C GLN A 750 -15.47 13.88 -55.59
N VAL A 751 -16.55 14.00 -54.81
CA VAL A 751 -16.51 13.83 -53.35
C VAL A 751 -16.12 12.39 -52.98
N GLU A 752 -16.68 11.38 -53.67
CA GLU A 752 -16.29 9.98 -53.46
C GLU A 752 -14.81 9.76 -53.81
N SER A 753 -14.36 10.27 -54.97
CA SER A 753 -12.96 10.19 -55.40
C SER A 753 -12.01 10.89 -54.43
N TYR A 754 -12.42 12.03 -53.87
CA TYR A 754 -11.63 12.78 -52.90
C TYR A 754 -11.34 11.95 -51.65
N PHE A 755 -12.38 11.40 -51.00
CA PHE A 755 -12.18 10.59 -49.79
C PHE A 755 -11.45 9.27 -50.08
N GLN A 756 -11.66 8.68 -51.25
CA GLN A 756 -10.90 7.48 -51.66
C GLN A 756 -9.41 7.81 -51.81
N GLN A 757 -9.06 8.90 -52.51
CA GLN A 757 -7.67 9.33 -52.65
C GLN A 757 -7.04 9.71 -51.30
N LEU A 758 -7.81 10.32 -50.40
CA LEU A 758 -7.35 10.63 -49.06
C LEU A 758 -7.05 9.36 -48.26
N ALA A 759 -7.91 8.33 -48.37
CA ALA A 759 -7.66 7.02 -47.77
C ALA A 759 -6.42 6.34 -48.36
N ASP A 760 -6.22 6.41 -49.67
CA ASP A 760 -5.09 5.79 -50.36
C ASP A 760 -3.75 6.46 -50.02
N LYS A 761 -3.75 7.77 -49.74
CA LYS A 761 -2.57 8.52 -49.29
C LYS A 761 -2.26 8.34 -47.80
N THR A 762 -3.19 7.82 -47.01
CA THR A 762 -3.05 7.67 -45.57
C THR A 762 -2.38 6.33 -45.23
N SER A 763 -1.16 6.38 -44.72
CA SER A 763 -0.39 5.19 -44.33
C SER A 763 -0.90 4.55 -43.04
N ASP A 764 -1.48 5.34 -42.15
CA ASP A 764 -2.04 4.86 -40.89
C ASP A 764 -3.33 4.07 -41.14
N THR A 765 -3.33 2.80 -40.74
CA THR A 765 -4.44 1.88 -41.04
C THR A 765 -5.72 2.25 -40.29
N GLY A 766 -5.60 2.86 -39.10
CA GLY A 766 -6.73 3.32 -38.31
C GLY A 766 -7.39 4.56 -38.92
N ALA A 767 -6.60 5.58 -39.24
CA ALA A 767 -7.09 6.78 -39.91
C ALA A 767 -7.67 6.44 -41.30
N ARG A 768 -6.98 5.59 -42.09
CA ARG A 768 -7.46 5.10 -43.39
C ARG A 768 -8.84 4.45 -43.27
N SER A 769 -9.02 3.60 -42.27
CA SER A 769 -10.31 2.95 -42.02
C SER A 769 -11.41 3.97 -41.68
N LYS A 770 -11.13 4.95 -40.80
CA LYS A 770 -12.09 6.02 -40.44
C LYS A 770 -12.47 6.90 -41.64
N ILE A 771 -11.52 7.19 -42.54
CA ILE A 771 -11.77 7.92 -43.79
C ILE A 771 -12.77 7.15 -44.67
N LEU A 772 -12.54 5.84 -44.85
CA LEU A 772 -13.44 4.99 -45.63
C LEU A 772 -14.82 4.84 -44.99
N PHE A 773 -14.91 4.83 -43.65
CA PHE A 773 -16.21 4.88 -42.95
C PHE A 773 -16.95 6.20 -43.21
N THR A 774 -16.23 7.32 -43.22
CA THR A 774 -16.81 8.63 -43.55
C THR A 774 -17.34 8.66 -45.00
N LEU A 775 -16.57 8.11 -45.94
CA LEU A 775 -17.00 7.92 -47.34
C LEU A 775 -18.24 7.02 -47.43
N ALA A 776 -18.23 5.87 -46.77
CA ALA A 776 -19.37 4.96 -46.78
C ALA A 776 -20.63 5.61 -46.19
N GLY A 777 -20.49 6.41 -45.13
CA GLY A 777 -21.59 7.19 -44.56
C GLY A 777 -22.16 8.25 -45.53
N PHE A 778 -21.34 8.80 -46.42
CA PHE A 778 -21.82 9.65 -47.53
C PHE A 778 -22.60 8.83 -48.57
N ILE A 779 -22.08 7.67 -48.99
CA ILE A 779 -22.72 6.77 -49.96
C ILE A 779 -24.06 6.23 -49.45
N ALA A 780 -24.16 5.93 -48.14
CA ALA A 780 -25.34 5.33 -47.51
C ALA A 780 -26.63 6.13 -47.68
N GLN A 781 -26.52 7.42 -48.03
CA GLN A 781 -27.67 8.29 -48.30
C GLN A 781 -28.43 7.90 -49.57
N LYS A 782 -27.76 7.27 -50.54
CA LYS A 782 -28.35 6.84 -51.82
C LYS A 782 -28.28 5.34 -52.05
N ASP A 783 -27.25 4.68 -51.52
CA ASP A 783 -26.96 3.29 -51.82
C ASP A 783 -26.44 2.58 -50.56
N LYS A 784 -27.37 2.05 -49.77
CA LYS A 784 -27.08 1.40 -48.48
C LYS A 784 -26.24 0.12 -48.65
N ASP A 785 -26.50 -0.65 -49.70
CA ASP A 785 -25.78 -1.91 -49.95
C ASP A 785 -24.32 -1.64 -50.33
N ARG A 786 -24.08 -0.65 -51.19
CA ARG A 786 -22.72 -0.22 -51.55
C ARG A 786 -21.97 0.38 -50.38
N ALA A 787 -22.66 1.10 -49.50
CA ALA A 787 -22.08 1.62 -48.27
C ALA A 787 -21.68 0.49 -47.32
N LEU A 788 -22.57 -0.48 -47.09
CA LEU A 788 -22.27 -1.64 -46.22
C LEU A 788 -21.09 -2.45 -46.75
N ALA A 789 -21.02 -2.70 -48.07
CA ALA A 789 -19.88 -3.39 -48.67
C ALA A 789 -18.55 -2.68 -48.38
N LYS A 790 -18.54 -1.34 -48.42
CA LYS A 790 -17.35 -0.51 -48.14
C LYS A 790 -17.01 -0.46 -46.65
N MET A 791 -18.02 -0.41 -45.77
CA MET A 791 -17.80 -0.52 -44.33
C MET A 791 -17.22 -1.87 -43.94
N ASN A 792 -17.72 -2.97 -44.53
CA ASN A 792 -17.17 -4.31 -44.31
C ASN A 792 -15.69 -4.43 -44.73
N GLU A 793 -15.33 -3.84 -45.87
CA GLU A 793 -13.94 -3.81 -46.35
C GLU A 793 -13.03 -2.97 -45.44
N ALA A 794 -13.54 -1.84 -44.96
CA ALA A 794 -12.77 -0.90 -44.16
C ALA A 794 -12.68 -1.27 -42.67
N TYR A 795 -13.63 -2.05 -42.13
CA TYR A 795 -13.76 -2.26 -40.70
C TYR A 795 -12.55 -3.00 -40.12
N ASN A 796 -12.03 -2.47 -39.01
CA ASN A 796 -10.90 -3.03 -38.29
C ASN A 796 -11.21 -3.04 -36.79
N ALA A 797 -11.25 -4.23 -36.20
CA ALA A 797 -11.57 -4.43 -34.79
C ALA A 797 -10.53 -3.84 -33.81
N GLN A 798 -9.37 -3.38 -34.26
CA GLN A 798 -8.39 -2.67 -33.41
C GLN A 798 -8.61 -1.16 -33.37
N VAL A 799 -9.45 -0.63 -34.25
CA VAL A 799 -9.71 0.81 -34.37
C VAL A 799 -10.87 1.20 -33.48
N VAL A 800 -10.74 2.32 -32.78
CA VAL A 800 -11.82 2.96 -32.01
C VAL A 800 -12.58 3.90 -32.95
N TYR A 801 -13.83 3.55 -33.26
CA TYR A 801 -14.73 4.33 -34.12
C TYR A 801 -15.63 5.25 -33.28
N SER A 802 -16.20 6.28 -33.91
CA SER A 802 -17.18 7.12 -33.22
C SER A 802 -18.49 6.36 -33.00
N PRO A 803 -19.27 6.69 -31.95
CA PRO A 803 -20.60 6.10 -31.74
C PRO A 803 -21.50 6.19 -32.97
N LYS A 804 -21.44 7.31 -33.70
CA LYS A 804 -22.23 7.54 -34.91
C LYS A 804 -21.83 6.62 -36.07
N ASP A 805 -20.54 6.39 -36.28
CA ASP A 805 -20.05 5.49 -37.32
C ASP A 805 -20.51 4.05 -37.04
N ILE A 806 -20.46 3.64 -35.76
CA ILE A 806 -20.94 2.33 -35.33
C ILE A 806 -22.47 2.21 -35.39
N ASP A 807 -23.23 3.26 -35.05
CA ASP A 807 -24.69 3.25 -35.21
C ASP A 807 -25.08 2.94 -36.66
N ILE A 808 -24.46 3.62 -37.63
CA ILE A 808 -24.74 3.40 -39.05
C ILE A 808 -24.34 1.99 -39.49
N TYR A 809 -23.12 1.56 -39.14
CA TYR A 809 -22.60 0.26 -39.57
C TYR A 809 -23.35 -0.91 -38.93
N GLY A 810 -23.57 -0.85 -37.61
CA GLY A 810 -24.28 -1.88 -36.86
C GLY A 810 -25.74 -2.02 -37.31
N LEU A 811 -26.44 -0.92 -37.57
CA LEU A 811 -27.80 -0.98 -38.11
C LEU A 811 -27.83 -1.54 -39.54
N ALA A 812 -26.87 -1.18 -40.39
CA ALA A 812 -26.77 -1.74 -41.74
C ALA A 812 -26.49 -3.25 -41.72
N LEU A 813 -25.69 -3.74 -40.77
CA LEU A 813 -25.48 -5.19 -40.56
C LEU A 813 -26.76 -5.90 -40.14
N ILE A 814 -27.57 -5.29 -39.25
CA ILE A 814 -28.89 -5.82 -38.86
C ILE A 814 -29.83 -5.90 -40.06
N ASP A 815 -29.92 -4.83 -40.85
CA ASP A 815 -30.77 -4.78 -42.05
C ASP A 815 -30.35 -5.85 -43.08
N ALA A 816 -29.06 -6.18 -43.15
CA ALA A 816 -28.52 -7.26 -43.99
C ALA A 816 -28.63 -8.68 -43.36
N GLY A 817 -29.24 -8.80 -42.18
CA GLY A 817 -29.41 -10.08 -41.45
C GLY A 817 -28.14 -10.61 -40.76
N LYS A 818 -27.06 -9.83 -40.70
CA LYS A 818 -25.77 -10.19 -40.09
C LYS A 818 -25.75 -9.90 -38.59
N ASN A 819 -26.69 -10.50 -37.86
CA ASN A 819 -26.96 -10.17 -36.45
C ASN A 819 -25.78 -10.46 -35.51
N ASP A 820 -24.96 -11.48 -35.79
CA ASP A 820 -23.79 -11.83 -34.96
C ASP A 820 -22.61 -10.86 -35.18
N GLU A 821 -22.45 -10.34 -36.40
CA GLU A 821 -21.49 -9.28 -36.66
C GLU A 821 -21.95 -7.97 -35.99
N ALA A 822 -23.25 -7.65 -36.10
CA ALA A 822 -23.82 -6.44 -35.51
C ALA A 822 -23.67 -6.39 -33.98
N ILE A 823 -23.97 -7.49 -33.27
CA ILE A 823 -23.84 -7.52 -31.81
C ILE A 823 -22.39 -7.30 -31.37
N ALA A 824 -21.43 -7.92 -32.06
CA ALA A 824 -20.01 -7.80 -31.73
C ALA A 824 -19.52 -6.34 -31.88
N VAL A 825 -20.01 -5.63 -32.90
CA VAL A 825 -19.66 -4.23 -33.13
C VAL A 825 -20.25 -3.32 -32.02
N PHE A 826 -21.50 -3.52 -31.61
CA PHE A 826 -22.11 -2.73 -30.52
C PHE A 826 -21.52 -3.04 -29.14
N GLU A 827 -21.17 -4.30 -28.85
CA GLU A 827 -20.46 -4.66 -27.63
C GLU A 827 -19.06 -4.05 -27.60
N LYS A 828 -18.36 -4.04 -28.74
CA LYS A 828 -17.08 -3.35 -28.88
C LYS A 828 -17.22 -1.85 -28.62
N LEU A 829 -18.26 -1.19 -29.14
CA LEU A 829 -18.48 0.23 -28.87
C LEU A 829 -18.60 0.53 -27.37
N ALA A 830 -19.32 -0.31 -26.62
CA ALA A 830 -19.42 -0.16 -25.17
C ALA A 830 -18.07 -0.41 -24.47
N ALA A 831 -17.24 -1.31 -25.00
CA ALA A 831 -15.92 -1.62 -24.45
C ALA A 831 -14.86 -0.55 -24.76
N ASP A 832 -14.92 0.06 -25.95
CA ASP A 832 -14.02 1.16 -26.37
C ASP A 832 -14.27 2.44 -25.55
N PHE A 833 -15.48 2.62 -25.03
CA PHE A 833 -15.90 3.77 -24.22
C PHE A 833 -16.45 3.32 -22.86
N PRO A 834 -15.59 2.80 -21.97
CA PRO A 834 -16.05 2.27 -20.69
C PRO A 834 -16.48 3.40 -19.74
N ILE A 835 -17.49 3.11 -18.92
CA ILE A 835 -17.91 4.01 -17.84
C ILE A 835 -16.78 4.07 -16.80
N PRO A 836 -16.27 5.27 -16.43
CA PRO A 836 -15.19 5.37 -15.45
C PRO A 836 -15.55 4.75 -14.09
N ALA A 837 -14.57 4.14 -13.43
CA ALA A 837 -14.80 3.45 -12.16
C ALA A 837 -15.36 4.41 -11.08
N GLY A 838 -16.46 4.02 -10.45
CA GLY A 838 -17.13 4.82 -9.42
C GLY A 838 -17.96 6.00 -9.94
N VAL A 839 -18.14 6.12 -11.26
CA VAL A 839 -19.01 7.11 -11.90
C VAL A 839 -20.32 6.45 -12.33
N GLU A 840 -21.45 7.02 -11.94
CA GLU A 840 -22.76 6.57 -12.40
C GLU A 840 -22.88 6.74 -13.93
N PRO A 841 -23.55 5.82 -14.66
CA PRO A 841 -23.67 5.88 -16.12
C PRO A 841 -24.18 7.23 -16.66
N SER A 842 -25.14 7.86 -15.98
CA SER A 842 -25.70 9.17 -16.35
C SER A 842 -24.78 10.36 -16.03
N ALA A 843 -23.70 10.15 -15.28
CA ALA A 843 -22.70 11.14 -14.92
C ALA A 843 -21.36 10.95 -15.68
N ALA A 844 -21.27 9.95 -16.56
CA ALA A 844 -20.09 9.70 -17.38
C ALA A 844 -19.84 10.86 -18.39
N PRO A 845 -18.63 10.99 -18.97
CA PRO A 845 -18.39 11.97 -20.02
C PRO A 845 -19.39 11.84 -21.19
N PRO A 846 -19.82 12.95 -21.83
CA PRO A 846 -20.90 12.92 -22.84
C PRO A 846 -20.69 11.93 -23.98
N ASN A 847 -19.46 11.81 -24.48
CA ASN A 847 -19.09 10.86 -25.54
C ASN A 847 -19.19 9.39 -25.08
N VAL A 848 -18.89 9.11 -23.80
CA VAL A 848 -19.09 7.79 -23.19
C VAL A 848 -20.58 7.51 -23.06
N GLN A 849 -21.38 8.46 -22.58
CA GLN A 849 -22.83 8.28 -22.51
C GLN A 849 -23.45 8.01 -23.89
N GLU A 850 -23.01 8.72 -24.92
CA GLU A 850 -23.45 8.51 -26.30
C GLU A 850 -23.08 7.13 -26.83
N ALA A 851 -21.85 6.67 -26.59
CA ALA A 851 -21.41 5.33 -26.95
C ALA A 851 -22.25 4.24 -26.26
N GLN A 852 -22.46 4.37 -24.94
CA GLN A 852 -23.25 3.42 -24.15
C GLN A 852 -24.72 3.41 -24.56
N ALA A 853 -25.31 4.58 -24.80
CA ALA A 853 -26.69 4.70 -25.29
C ALA A 853 -26.85 4.05 -26.67
N THR A 854 -25.90 4.29 -27.59
CA THR A 854 -25.89 3.69 -28.93
C THR A 854 -25.73 2.17 -28.87
N ALA A 855 -24.84 1.67 -28.01
CA ALA A 855 -24.63 0.25 -27.82
C ALA A 855 -25.87 -0.45 -27.26
N LEU A 856 -26.54 0.12 -26.23
CA LEU A 856 -27.79 -0.41 -25.69
C LEU A 856 -28.90 -0.46 -26.74
N PHE A 857 -29.06 0.61 -27.52
CA PHE A 857 -30.02 0.64 -28.61
C PHE A 857 -29.73 -0.45 -29.64
N GLY A 858 -28.48 -0.55 -30.11
CA GLY A 858 -28.04 -1.55 -31.08
C GLY A 858 -28.25 -2.98 -30.60
N ARG A 859 -27.90 -3.30 -29.35
CA ARG A 859 -28.14 -4.62 -28.74
C ARG A 859 -29.63 -4.97 -28.67
N GLY A 860 -30.47 -3.99 -28.31
CA GLY A 860 -31.93 -4.14 -28.36
C GLY A 860 -32.44 -4.44 -29.77
N ARG A 861 -31.93 -3.73 -30.79
CA ARG A 861 -32.26 -3.97 -32.21
C ARG A 861 -31.80 -5.34 -32.70
N VAL A 862 -30.63 -5.82 -32.29
CA VAL A 862 -30.17 -7.18 -32.62
C VAL A 862 -31.07 -8.23 -31.98
N ALA A 863 -31.42 -8.06 -30.70
CA ALA A 863 -32.33 -8.96 -30.00
C ALA A 863 -33.71 -9.01 -30.70
N GLN A 864 -34.24 -7.88 -31.17
CA GLN A 864 -35.45 -7.85 -32.01
C GLN A 864 -35.26 -8.65 -33.31
N ALA A 865 -34.16 -8.44 -34.03
CA ALA A 865 -33.89 -9.16 -35.29
C ALA A 865 -33.72 -10.68 -35.08
N LYS A 866 -33.31 -11.10 -33.88
CA LYS A 866 -33.25 -12.51 -33.44
C LYS A 866 -34.57 -13.03 -32.85
N ASN A 867 -35.64 -12.24 -32.86
CA ASN A 867 -36.94 -12.54 -32.24
C ASN A 867 -36.89 -12.77 -30.71
N GLN A 868 -35.88 -12.20 -30.03
CA GLN A 868 -35.69 -12.25 -28.57
C GLN A 868 -36.39 -11.07 -27.89
N THR A 869 -37.72 -11.02 -28.01
CA THR A 869 -38.52 -9.82 -27.71
C THR A 869 -38.43 -9.36 -26.25
N ALA A 870 -38.37 -10.29 -25.28
CA ALA A 870 -38.22 -9.94 -23.86
C ALA A 870 -36.87 -9.27 -23.57
N GLU A 871 -35.78 -9.86 -24.06
CA GLU A 871 -34.42 -9.34 -23.93
C GLU A 871 -34.26 -7.97 -24.60
N ALA A 872 -34.83 -7.80 -25.79
CA ALA A 872 -34.87 -6.50 -26.45
C ALA A 872 -35.56 -5.43 -25.60
N GLY A 873 -36.69 -5.76 -24.98
CA GLY A 873 -37.43 -4.87 -24.09
C GLY A 873 -36.59 -4.40 -22.90
N GLU A 874 -35.79 -5.28 -22.31
CA GLU A 874 -34.90 -4.91 -21.19
C GLU A 874 -33.83 -3.91 -21.61
N PHE A 875 -33.16 -4.12 -22.75
CA PHE A 875 -32.18 -3.15 -23.26
C PHE A 875 -32.79 -1.77 -23.53
N PHE A 876 -33.99 -1.72 -24.11
CA PHE A 876 -34.68 -0.45 -24.37
C PHE A 876 -35.17 0.24 -23.08
N LYS A 877 -35.66 -0.52 -22.08
CA LYS A 877 -36.00 0.03 -20.75
C LYS A 877 -34.75 0.60 -20.07
N GLN A 878 -33.62 -0.10 -20.16
CA GLN A 878 -32.34 0.36 -19.62
C GLN A 878 -31.88 1.65 -20.32
N LEU A 879 -31.97 1.70 -21.65
CA LEU A 879 -31.66 2.90 -22.44
C LEU A 879 -32.50 4.09 -21.96
N LYS A 880 -33.81 3.93 -21.81
CA LYS A 880 -34.71 5.03 -21.42
C LYS A 880 -34.52 5.50 -19.97
N SER A 881 -34.26 4.58 -19.05
CA SER A 881 -34.04 4.91 -17.65
C SER A 881 -32.70 5.61 -17.44
N THR A 882 -31.66 5.16 -18.15
CA THR A 882 -30.30 5.66 -17.97
C THR A 882 -30.02 6.91 -18.83
N TYR A 883 -30.51 6.93 -20.07
CA TYR A 883 -30.21 7.95 -21.08
C TYR A 883 -31.50 8.51 -21.71
N PRO A 884 -32.36 9.19 -20.94
CA PRO A 884 -33.65 9.68 -21.42
C PRO A 884 -33.54 10.74 -22.54
N TRP A 885 -32.38 11.38 -22.68
CA TRP A 885 -32.08 12.35 -23.74
C TRP A 885 -31.81 11.70 -25.11
N SER A 886 -31.63 10.38 -25.16
CA SER A 886 -31.25 9.68 -26.39
C SER A 886 -32.23 9.96 -27.54
N PRO A 887 -31.74 10.28 -28.75
CA PRO A 887 -32.60 10.52 -29.90
C PRO A 887 -33.37 9.27 -30.34
N LYS A 888 -33.00 8.08 -29.85
CA LYS A 888 -33.62 6.79 -30.17
C LYS A 888 -34.80 6.43 -29.26
N GLY A 889 -35.30 7.39 -28.47
CA GLY A 889 -36.32 7.14 -27.44
C GLY A 889 -37.64 6.61 -27.99
N LEU A 890 -38.08 7.09 -29.16
CA LEU A 890 -39.35 6.65 -29.78
C LEU A 890 -39.24 5.22 -30.33
N GLU A 891 -38.10 4.88 -30.95
CA GLU A 891 -37.79 3.54 -31.42
C GLU A 891 -37.65 2.56 -30.25
N ALA A 892 -37.06 3.01 -29.14
CA ALA A 892 -37.00 2.23 -27.90
C ALA A 892 -38.39 1.97 -27.32
N ASP A 893 -39.28 2.98 -27.31
CA ASP A 893 -40.67 2.81 -26.88
C ASP A 893 -41.44 1.79 -27.72
N TYR A 894 -41.20 1.77 -29.02
CA TYR A 894 -41.76 0.75 -29.90
C TYR A 894 -41.27 -0.66 -29.52
N GLY A 895 -39.97 -0.83 -29.29
CA GLY A 895 -39.40 -2.10 -28.85
C GLY A 895 -39.88 -2.56 -27.47
N ILE A 896 -40.07 -1.64 -26.53
CA ILE A 896 -40.68 -1.93 -25.22
C ILE A 896 -42.12 -2.38 -25.40
N ALA A 897 -42.91 -1.71 -26.25
CA ALA A 897 -44.28 -2.09 -26.53
C ALA A 897 -44.38 -3.49 -27.17
N GLN A 898 -43.45 -3.86 -28.05
CA GLN A 898 -43.36 -5.23 -28.58
C GLN A 898 -43.11 -6.26 -27.49
N SER A 899 -42.17 -5.98 -26.57
CA SER A 899 -41.89 -6.84 -25.42
C SER A 899 -43.11 -7.00 -24.50
N LEU A 900 -43.76 -5.89 -24.16
CA LEU A 900 -44.97 -5.89 -23.32
C LEU A 900 -46.13 -6.67 -23.96
N ARG A 901 -46.30 -6.59 -25.28
CA ARG A 901 -47.27 -7.45 -25.99
C ARG A 901 -46.91 -8.93 -25.82
N ALA A 902 -45.65 -9.30 -25.99
CA ALA A 902 -45.18 -10.68 -25.82
C ALA A 902 -45.33 -11.18 -24.37
N GLU A 903 -45.20 -10.29 -23.38
CA GLU A 903 -45.47 -10.56 -21.96
C GLU A 903 -46.96 -10.57 -21.60
N ASN A 904 -47.86 -10.37 -22.57
CA ASN A 904 -49.31 -10.23 -22.36
C ASN A 904 -49.70 -9.07 -21.41
N LYS A 905 -49.01 -7.93 -21.55
CA LYS A 905 -49.27 -6.67 -20.84
C LYS A 905 -49.73 -5.55 -21.79
N PRO A 906 -50.89 -5.71 -22.46
CA PRO A 906 -51.32 -4.79 -23.51
C PRO A 906 -51.63 -3.39 -22.99
N ASP A 907 -52.11 -3.25 -21.75
CA ASP A 907 -52.47 -1.96 -21.15
C ASP A 907 -51.26 -1.07 -20.85
N GLU A 908 -50.07 -1.67 -20.67
CA GLU A 908 -48.80 -0.95 -20.54
C GLU A 908 -48.20 -0.61 -21.91
N ALA A 909 -48.42 -1.44 -22.94
CA ALA A 909 -47.89 -1.25 -24.29
C ALA A 909 -48.61 -0.12 -25.06
N MET A 910 -49.94 -0.05 -24.97
CA MET A 910 -50.77 0.88 -25.75
C MET A 910 -50.43 2.38 -25.53
N PRO A 911 -50.18 2.88 -24.30
CA PRO A 911 -49.78 4.27 -24.09
C PRO A 911 -48.49 4.66 -24.82
N LEU A 912 -47.51 3.75 -24.88
CA LEU A 912 -46.24 3.96 -25.59
C LEU A 912 -46.48 4.13 -27.09
N LEU A 913 -47.25 3.23 -27.69
CA LEU A 913 -47.60 3.29 -29.12
C LEU A 913 -48.42 4.55 -29.45
N GLY A 914 -49.37 4.91 -28.58
CA GLY A 914 -50.14 6.15 -28.74
C GLY A 914 -49.30 7.42 -28.64
N ALA A 915 -48.21 7.41 -27.86
CA ALA A 915 -47.26 8.51 -27.81
C ALA A 915 -46.47 8.64 -29.12
N ILE A 916 -45.98 7.52 -29.67
CA ILE A 916 -45.25 7.49 -30.95
C ILE A 916 -46.13 8.01 -32.10
N ILE A 917 -47.37 7.54 -32.20
CA ILE A 917 -48.32 7.94 -33.25
C ILE A 917 -48.54 9.46 -33.26
N ARG A 918 -48.58 10.10 -32.09
CA ARG A 918 -48.79 11.55 -31.94
C ARG A 918 -47.50 12.38 -31.97
N ALA A 919 -46.33 11.75 -31.88
CA ALA A 919 -45.07 12.47 -31.80
C ALA A 919 -44.73 13.16 -33.14
N PRO A 920 -44.43 14.48 -33.16
CA PRO A 920 -44.22 15.23 -34.40
C PRO A 920 -42.98 14.77 -35.18
N ASN A 921 -41.97 14.25 -34.49
CA ASN A 921 -40.70 13.79 -35.03
C ASN A 921 -40.64 12.28 -35.35
N ALA A 922 -41.72 11.51 -35.12
CA ALA A 922 -41.74 10.10 -35.50
C ALA A 922 -41.76 9.92 -37.03
N THR A 923 -40.95 9.00 -37.54
CA THR A 923 -40.91 8.67 -38.97
C THR A 923 -42.21 8.02 -39.44
N ALA A 924 -42.51 8.11 -40.74
CA ALA A 924 -43.70 7.47 -41.32
C ALA A 924 -43.70 5.96 -41.08
N GLU A 925 -42.54 5.32 -41.20
CA GLU A 925 -42.34 3.90 -40.92
C GLU A 925 -42.62 3.53 -39.45
N LEU A 926 -42.05 4.28 -38.51
CA LEU A 926 -42.26 4.03 -37.08
C LEU A 926 -43.73 4.22 -36.68
N ARG A 927 -44.40 5.23 -37.23
CA ARG A 927 -45.85 5.43 -37.02
C ARG A 927 -46.67 4.28 -37.60
N ALA A 928 -46.43 3.90 -38.86
CA ALA A 928 -47.14 2.82 -39.52
C ALA A 928 -47.01 1.49 -38.74
N ASN A 929 -45.79 1.15 -38.32
CA ASN A 929 -45.52 -0.04 -37.51
C ASN A 929 -46.16 0.06 -36.12
N SER A 930 -46.25 1.25 -35.53
CA SER A 930 -46.94 1.46 -34.25
C SER A 930 -48.46 1.28 -34.38
N PHE A 931 -49.08 1.77 -35.46
CA PHE A 931 -50.48 1.50 -35.78
C PHE A 931 -50.72 -0.01 -35.93
N LEU A 932 -49.83 -0.70 -36.66
CA LEU A 932 -49.91 -2.14 -36.89
C LEU A 932 -49.85 -2.93 -35.57
N LEU A 933 -48.86 -2.63 -34.73
CA LEU A 933 -48.71 -3.29 -33.43
C LEU A 933 -49.88 -3.01 -32.48
N TYR A 934 -50.42 -1.78 -32.51
CA TYR A 934 -51.61 -1.43 -31.74
C TYR A 934 -52.83 -2.24 -32.21
N GLY A 935 -53.04 -2.33 -33.53
CA GLY A 935 -54.11 -3.15 -34.11
C GLY A 935 -54.03 -4.62 -33.69
N HIS A 936 -52.81 -5.18 -33.71
CA HIS A 936 -52.54 -6.53 -33.23
C HIS A 936 -52.82 -6.71 -31.73
N ILE A 937 -52.45 -5.74 -30.88
CA ILE A 937 -52.79 -5.77 -29.44
C ILE A 937 -54.32 -5.76 -29.25
N MET A 938 -55.05 -4.95 -30.02
CA MET A 938 -56.51 -4.90 -29.93
C MET A 938 -57.16 -6.21 -30.43
N LYS A 939 -56.58 -6.84 -31.45
CA LYS A 939 -56.97 -8.17 -31.92
C LYS A 939 -56.75 -9.23 -30.84
N ASP A 940 -55.59 -9.22 -30.17
CA ASP A 940 -55.27 -10.12 -29.06
C ASP A 940 -56.25 -9.92 -27.88
N LYS A 941 -56.55 -8.65 -27.52
CA LYS A 941 -57.56 -8.32 -26.50
C LYS A 941 -58.96 -8.78 -26.88
N ALA A 942 -59.36 -8.65 -28.14
CA ALA A 942 -60.66 -9.15 -28.61
C ALA A 942 -60.75 -10.68 -28.48
N ALA A 943 -59.68 -11.40 -28.82
CA ALA A 943 -59.64 -12.85 -28.72
C ALA A 943 -59.69 -13.34 -27.25
N ALA A 944 -59.06 -12.62 -26.33
CA ALA A 944 -59.05 -12.95 -24.90
C ALA A 944 -60.30 -12.49 -24.12
N GLU A 945 -61.12 -11.61 -24.69
CA GLU A 945 -62.28 -11.03 -24.03
C GLU A 945 -63.49 -11.98 -24.04
N SER A 946 -64.12 -12.12 -22.87
CA SER A 946 -65.26 -13.02 -22.64
C SER A 946 -66.61 -12.29 -22.73
N ASP A 947 -66.63 -10.97 -22.51
CA ASP A 947 -67.82 -10.14 -22.71
C ASP A 947 -68.03 -9.87 -24.22
N PRO A 948 -69.13 -10.34 -24.83
CA PRO A 948 -69.35 -10.21 -26.28
C PRO A 948 -69.35 -8.76 -26.77
N LYS A 949 -69.80 -7.81 -25.94
CA LYS A 949 -69.84 -6.39 -26.32
C LYS A 949 -68.44 -5.80 -26.34
N LYS A 950 -67.64 -6.05 -25.30
CA LYS A 950 -66.25 -5.59 -25.24
C LYS A 950 -65.36 -6.28 -26.26
N GLN A 951 -65.62 -7.55 -26.55
CA GLN A 951 -64.95 -8.29 -27.60
C GLN A 951 -65.18 -7.63 -28.97
N GLU A 952 -66.42 -7.20 -29.26
CA GLU A 952 -66.73 -6.48 -30.49
C GLU A 952 -66.14 -5.06 -30.52
N GLU A 953 -66.15 -4.33 -29.39
CA GLU A 953 -65.49 -3.02 -29.28
C GLU A 953 -63.97 -3.10 -29.54
N ASN A 954 -63.30 -4.12 -28.99
CA ASN A 954 -61.88 -4.37 -29.22
C ASN A 954 -61.61 -4.76 -30.68
N ARG A 955 -62.46 -5.60 -31.29
CA ARG A 955 -62.37 -6.00 -32.70
C ARG A 955 -62.55 -4.80 -33.65
N ALA A 956 -63.55 -3.97 -33.39
CA ALA A 956 -63.80 -2.76 -34.17
C ALA A 956 -62.62 -1.78 -34.09
N SER A 957 -62.01 -1.66 -32.90
CA SER A 957 -60.81 -0.85 -32.71
C SER A 957 -59.62 -1.42 -33.49
N ALA A 958 -59.39 -2.73 -33.46
CA ALA A 958 -58.33 -3.38 -34.23
C ALA A 958 -58.47 -3.10 -35.74
N ILE A 959 -59.69 -3.22 -36.28
CA ILE A 959 -59.99 -2.89 -37.68
C ILE A 959 -59.66 -1.42 -37.98
N ASP A 960 -60.03 -0.49 -37.10
CA ASP A 960 -59.74 0.93 -37.30
C ASP A 960 -58.22 1.21 -37.37
N PHE A 961 -57.44 0.63 -36.45
CA PHE A 961 -55.98 0.77 -36.47
C PHE A 961 -55.36 0.19 -37.76
N PHE A 962 -55.78 -1.01 -38.18
CA PHE A 962 -55.27 -1.65 -39.39
C PHE A 962 -55.64 -0.89 -40.67
N MET A 963 -56.90 -0.48 -40.81
CA MET A 963 -57.40 0.19 -42.02
C MET A 963 -56.90 1.63 -42.19
N LYS A 964 -56.41 2.26 -41.12
CA LYS A 964 -55.76 3.58 -41.19
C LYS A 964 -54.37 3.54 -41.82
N ILE A 965 -53.65 2.41 -41.73
CA ILE A 965 -52.29 2.29 -42.26
C ILE A 965 -52.23 2.54 -43.77
N PRO A 966 -52.99 1.83 -44.63
CA PRO A 966 -52.96 2.08 -46.08
C PRO A 966 -53.50 3.47 -46.46
N GLN A 967 -54.31 4.12 -45.62
CA GLN A 967 -54.83 5.46 -45.88
C GLN A 967 -53.80 6.56 -45.65
N PHE A 968 -53.03 6.47 -44.56
CA PHE A 968 -52.10 7.53 -44.14
C PHE A 968 -50.64 7.20 -44.41
N TYR A 969 -50.31 5.92 -44.60
CA TYR A 969 -48.93 5.42 -44.68
C TYR A 969 -48.74 4.39 -45.82
N SER A 970 -49.43 4.57 -46.95
CA SER A 970 -49.24 3.72 -48.16
C SER A 970 -47.79 3.68 -48.66
N GLY A 971 -46.99 4.72 -48.35
CA GLY A 971 -45.55 4.76 -48.57
C GLY A 971 -44.71 3.82 -47.69
N VAL A 972 -45.34 3.02 -46.81
CA VAL A 972 -44.71 1.96 -46.01
C VAL A 972 -45.35 0.62 -46.41
N PRO A 973 -44.95 0.02 -47.54
CA PRO A 973 -45.74 -1.01 -48.23
C PRO A 973 -46.03 -2.25 -47.40
N ALA A 974 -45.04 -2.76 -46.65
CA ALA A 974 -45.20 -3.96 -45.83
C ALA A 974 -46.26 -3.78 -44.73
N ALA A 975 -46.23 -2.65 -44.01
CA ALA A 975 -47.19 -2.35 -42.96
C ALA A 975 -48.59 -2.08 -43.53
N ALA A 976 -48.67 -1.40 -44.67
CA ALA A 976 -49.95 -1.13 -45.36
C ALA A 976 -50.60 -2.42 -45.89
N ALA A 977 -49.81 -3.32 -46.49
CA ALA A 977 -50.27 -4.62 -46.98
C ALA A 977 -50.76 -5.51 -45.82
N GLU A 978 -49.99 -5.60 -44.73
CA GLU A 978 -50.39 -6.36 -43.55
C GLU A 978 -51.65 -5.77 -42.89
N GLY A 979 -51.75 -4.44 -42.82
CA GLY A 979 -52.96 -3.77 -42.32
C GLY A 979 -54.20 -4.08 -43.14
N LEU A 980 -54.11 -4.09 -44.48
CA LEU A 980 -55.23 -4.47 -45.34
C LEU A 980 -55.63 -5.93 -45.15
N TRP A 981 -54.65 -6.83 -45.00
CA TRP A 981 -54.88 -8.25 -44.76
C TRP A 981 -55.58 -8.50 -43.43
N GLU A 982 -54.99 -8.03 -42.33
CA GLU A 982 -55.49 -8.21 -40.97
C GLU A 982 -56.86 -7.53 -40.78
N GLY A 983 -57.02 -6.31 -41.32
CA GLY A 983 -58.28 -5.59 -41.31
C GLY A 983 -59.38 -6.32 -42.09
N GLY A 984 -59.05 -6.84 -43.28
CA GLY A 984 -59.96 -7.65 -44.10
C GLY A 984 -60.46 -8.90 -43.37
N GLN A 985 -59.56 -9.66 -42.75
CA GLN A 985 -59.91 -10.86 -42.00
C GLN A 985 -60.85 -10.56 -40.84
N LEU A 986 -60.59 -9.48 -40.09
CA LEU A 986 -61.43 -9.09 -38.97
C LEU A 986 -62.83 -8.59 -39.41
N LEU A 987 -62.93 -7.96 -40.59
CA LEU A 987 -64.21 -7.56 -41.19
C LEU A 987 -65.05 -8.79 -41.59
N GLU A 988 -64.43 -9.83 -42.13
CA GLU A 988 -65.11 -11.12 -42.39
C GLU A 988 -65.60 -11.77 -41.10
N MET A 989 -64.78 -11.74 -40.05
CA MET A 989 -65.17 -12.24 -38.73
C MET A 989 -66.36 -11.45 -38.14
N GLN A 990 -66.38 -10.11 -38.28
CA GLN A 990 -67.53 -9.28 -37.88
C GLN A 990 -68.80 -9.65 -38.65
N ALA A 991 -68.69 -9.89 -39.96
CA ALA A 991 -69.82 -10.34 -40.76
C ALA A 991 -70.32 -11.71 -40.26
N ALA A 992 -69.43 -12.68 -40.07
CA ALA A 992 -69.79 -14.02 -39.62
C ALA A 992 -70.51 -14.03 -38.26
N ALA A 993 -70.11 -13.16 -37.33
CA ALA A 993 -70.67 -13.08 -35.98
C ALA A 993 -72.03 -12.36 -35.88
N SER A 994 -72.41 -11.53 -36.86
CA SER A 994 -73.66 -10.76 -36.81
C SER A 994 -74.88 -11.59 -37.21
N GLN A 995 -76.08 -11.20 -36.78
CA GLN A 995 -77.36 -11.73 -37.30
C GLN A 995 -78.08 -10.74 -38.22
N ASP A 996 -77.58 -9.50 -38.34
CA ASP A 996 -78.14 -8.47 -39.20
C ASP A 996 -77.63 -8.61 -40.65
N PRO A 997 -78.50 -8.90 -41.64
CA PRO A 997 -78.11 -9.05 -43.03
C PRO A 997 -77.49 -7.79 -43.64
N ALA A 998 -77.94 -6.59 -43.26
CA ALA A 998 -77.44 -5.33 -43.81
C ALA A 998 -76.00 -5.07 -43.34
N PHE A 999 -75.75 -5.26 -42.04
CA PHE A 999 -74.41 -5.17 -41.46
C PHE A 999 -73.46 -6.21 -42.07
N LYS A 1000 -73.91 -7.45 -42.27
CA LYS A 1000 -73.14 -8.51 -42.95
C LYS A 1000 -72.66 -8.09 -44.34
N THR A 1001 -73.58 -7.65 -45.19
CA THR A 1001 -73.25 -7.20 -46.55
C THR A 1001 -72.27 -6.04 -46.52
N GLN A 1002 -72.43 -5.10 -45.58
CA GLN A 1002 -71.53 -3.96 -45.43
C GLN A 1002 -70.11 -4.39 -45.07
N GLN A 1003 -69.92 -5.26 -44.07
CA GLN A 1003 -68.57 -5.68 -43.67
C GLN A 1003 -67.89 -6.55 -44.73
N LEU A 1004 -68.62 -7.47 -45.39
CA LEU A 1004 -68.07 -8.25 -46.50
C LEU A 1004 -67.66 -7.37 -47.69
N SER A 1005 -68.42 -6.32 -48.00
CA SER A 1005 -68.03 -5.36 -49.03
C SER A 1005 -66.75 -4.60 -48.66
N ARG A 1006 -66.57 -4.25 -47.38
CA ARG A 1006 -65.35 -3.59 -46.89
C ARG A 1006 -64.15 -4.54 -46.90
N ALA A 1007 -64.34 -5.80 -46.50
CA ALA A 1007 -63.29 -6.83 -46.54
C ALA A 1007 -62.82 -7.05 -47.97
N ARG A 1008 -63.75 -7.22 -48.91
CA ARG A 1008 -63.45 -7.33 -50.34
C ARG A 1008 -62.67 -6.14 -50.87
N ALA A 1009 -63.07 -4.91 -50.51
CA ALA A 1009 -62.35 -3.71 -50.91
C ALA A 1009 -60.91 -3.67 -50.37
N ALA A 1010 -60.70 -4.14 -49.14
CA ALA A 1010 -59.36 -4.23 -48.55
C ALA A 1010 -58.47 -5.23 -49.31
N TYR A 1011 -58.99 -6.42 -49.63
CA TYR A 1011 -58.27 -7.43 -50.41
C TYR A 1011 -58.00 -7.01 -51.87
N GLU A 1012 -58.97 -6.36 -52.52
CA GLU A 1012 -58.78 -5.77 -53.85
C GLU A 1012 -57.71 -4.67 -53.85
N GLN A 1013 -57.69 -3.82 -52.81
CA GLN A 1013 -56.63 -2.82 -52.65
C GLN A 1013 -55.26 -3.48 -52.43
N LEU A 1014 -55.18 -4.51 -51.58
CA LEU A 1014 -53.95 -5.22 -51.29
C LEU A 1014 -53.36 -5.85 -52.57
N THR A 1015 -54.18 -6.60 -53.31
CA THR A 1015 -53.75 -7.26 -54.56
C THR A 1015 -53.35 -6.28 -55.66
N LYS A 1016 -53.96 -5.08 -55.70
CA LYS A 1016 -53.69 -4.06 -56.70
C LYS A 1016 -52.47 -3.21 -56.38
N GLU A 1017 -52.36 -2.70 -55.15
CA GLU A 1017 -51.35 -1.72 -54.74
C GLU A 1017 -50.09 -2.39 -54.18
N PHE A 1018 -50.23 -3.62 -53.65
CA PHE A 1018 -49.15 -4.37 -53.00
C PHE A 1018 -49.03 -5.80 -53.58
N SER A 1019 -49.11 -5.93 -54.91
CA SER A 1019 -49.16 -7.22 -55.62
C SER A 1019 -47.98 -8.16 -55.36
N ASN A 1020 -46.85 -7.62 -54.89
CA ASN A 1020 -45.63 -8.38 -54.61
C ASN A 1020 -45.50 -8.78 -53.13
N ASP A 1021 -46.45 -8.39 -52.28
CA ASP A 1021 -46.43 -8.74 -50.86
C ASP A 1021 -46.89 -10.20 -50.63
N LYS A 1022 -46.41 -10.82 -49.54
CA LYS A 1022 -46.72 -12.21 -49.18
C LYS A 1022 -48.22 -12.46 -48.98
N PHE A 1023 -49.00 -11.43 -48.61
CA PHE A 1023 -50.44 -11.55 -48.39
C PHE A 1023 -51.26 -11.46 -49.68
N ALA A 1024 -50.69 -11.01 -50.80
CA ALA A 1024 -51.44 -10.79 -52.04
C ALA A 1024 -52.07 -12.08 -52.63
N PRO A 1025 -51.37 -13.22 -52.70
CA PRO A 1025 -51.98 -14.47 -53.17
C PRO A 1025 -53.12 -14.95 -52.27
N GLN A 1026 -53.01 -14.71 -50.95
CA GLN A 1026 -53.99 -15.14 -49.97
C GLN A 1026 -55.24 -14.25 -49.96
N ALA A 1027 -55.07 -12.94 -50.22
CA ALA A 1027 -56.17 -12.00 -50.39
C ALA A 1027 -56.94 -12.21 -51.70
N GLN A 1028 -56.30 -12.80 -52.72
CA GLN A 1028 -56.94 -13.14 -53.99
C GLN A 1028 -57.80 -14.40 -53.91
N GLN A 1029 -57.46 -15.32 -53.00
CA GLN A 1029 -58.21 -16.54 -52.70
C GLN A 1029 -59.46 -16.22 -51.87
#